data_AF-A0AAV0RL22-F1
#
_entry.id   AF-A0AAV0RL22-F1
#
_cell.length_a   1.000
_cell.length_b   1.000
_cell.length_c   1.000
_cell.angle_alpha   90.00
_cell.angle_beta   90.00
_cell.angle_gamma   90.00
#
_symmetry.space_group_name_H-M   'P 1'
#
loop_
_entity.id
_entity.type
_entity.pdbx_description
1 polymer ?
#
loop_
_entity_poly.entity_id
_entity_poly.type
_entity_poly.pdbx_seq_one_letter_code
_entity_poly.pdbx_strand_id
1 'polypeptide(L)'
;MGKDKHSLGLLDTLRMERVRTIFTHTYPYPHEHSRHAIIAVVVGCLFFISSDNMHTLIAKLDNNVKWWSMYACLLGFFYFFTSPFLGKTIKPSYSNFSWWYTAWILVAALYHLPSFQSMGVDMRMNLSLFMTIYVSSIVFLLVFHIIFLGLWHLGLVSRVAAKQPEILTIFQNCAVLSVACCVFYSHCGNQALMKDRPLQRSLSSWFPFRKKGEINTWLAKFIRMNELKDQVCSSWFAPVGSASDYPLLSKWVLYGEIGCSGDECAASSDNISPIYSLWATFIGLYIANYVVERSTGWALTHPLSVKEYENLKKKQMTPDFLDMVPWYSGTSADLFKTLFDLLVSVTVFVGRFDMRMMQAAMNKVQDGVKSDHFYDHLSKQDDLWFDFMADTGDGGNSTYSVARLLAQPSLRVSTGDSVLSLPRAKLLIVGGDLAYPNPSAFTYQRRLFCPFEYALQPPSWYKEDQVAVHKPELPHGVSELKQYDGPQCFVIPGNHDWFDGLHTFMRYICHKSWLGGWFMPQKKSYFALQLPKGWWVFGLDLALHNDIDVYQFKFFTEVVKEKVGENDSVIIITHEPNWLLDWYWNDVSGKNVTHLVHDYLKGRCKLRMAGDLHHYMRHSHVPSDGPVDVQHLIVNGCGGAFLHPTHVFGGFKKAYGATYDTKAAYPSLEDSGRIALGNILKFRKKNWQFDFIGGILYFLLGFSMFPQCNLDVILQSDSFSGHIWSFFGTVWNEFLYLLQHSHVSLLGALGLLIAAVTFVPSKMSWKKRAIIGILHFSAHLASALVLMLLLELGIETCIRHNLLATSGYHTLYEWYRAVEREHFPDPTGLRDRIEQWTLGLYPACIKYLMSAFDVPEVMAVTRSNICKNGAEALSRGGAIIYYASVFLYFWVFSTPIVSFVFGSYLYICINWLQIHFDEAFSSLRIANYKSFTRLHIDRAGDLEIFTLAVDKVPKEWQLDPHWDAEPRQAQQMSHHRKYPSKWSAAAYQQDPVNSVKIVDHFVIRRTEEVPGVGAAATNGSVSP
;
A
#
# COMPACT_ATOMS: atom_id res chain seq x y z
N MET A 1 34.69 -5.90 -68.60
CA MET A 1 34.54 -7.26 -68.03
C MET A 1 33.64 -7.12 -66.80
N GLY A 2 32.34 -7.40 -66.92
CA GLY A 2 31.70 -8.63 -66.42
C GLY A 2 31.00 -8.32 -65.08
N LYS A 3 29.68 -8.08 -65.09
CA LYS A 3 28.61 -8.86 -64.40
C LYS A 3 28.88 -9.05 -62.88
N ASP A 4 28.08 -8.51 -61.98
CA ASP A 4 26.73 -9.03 -61.71
C ASP A 4 25.68 -7.99 -61.28
N LYS A 5 24.47 -8.18 -61.84
CA LYS A 5 23.20 -7.63 -61.35
C LYS A 5 22.79 -8.39 -60.09
N HIS A 6 22.38 -7.67 -59.05
CA HIS A 6 21.28 -8.14 -58.19
C HIS A 6 20.15 -7.10 -58.17
N SER A 7 18.96 -7.64 -58.39
CA SER A 7 17.68 -6.98 -58.57
C SER A 7 17.21 -6.23 -57.32
N LEU A 8 16.75 -4.99 -57.53
CA LEU A 8 15.89 -4.25 -56.61
C LEU A 8 14.66 -5.08 -56.24
N GLY A 9 14.58 -5.48 -54.98
CA GLY A 9 13.38 -6.06 -54.38
C GLY A 9 12.48 -4.96 -53.83
N LEU A 10 11.18 -5.11 -54.03
CA LEU A 10 10.07 -4.24 -53.60
C LEU A 10 9.95 -4.05 -52.06
N LEU A 11 10.96 -4.43 -51.28
CA LEU A 11 10.95 -4.48 -49.82
C LEU A 11 11.77 -3.36 -49.14
N ASP A 12 12.55 -2.57 -49.89
CA ASP A 12 13.35 -1.46 -49.32
C ASP A 12 12.58 -0.14 -49.15
N THR A 13 11.29 -0.09 -49.50
CA THR A 13 10.43 1.07 -49.26
C THR A 13 9.55 0.96 -48.01
N LEU A 14 9.60 -0.17 -47.30
CA LEU A 14 8.90 -0.33 -46.02
C LEU A 14 9.90 -0.20 -44.86
N ARG A 15 9.80 0.92 -44.12
CA ARG A 15 10.49 1.18 -42.85
C ARG A 15 10.37 0.00 -41.89
N MET A 16 11.38 -0.87 -41.87
CA MET A 16 11.48 -2.08 -41.02
C MET A 16 11.59 -1.78 -39.51
N GLU A 17 11.83 -0.53 -39.10
CA GLU A 17 11.86 -0.15 -37.68
C GLU A 17 10.48 -0.13 -37.02
N ARG A 18 9.38 0.00 -37.77
CA ARG A 18 8.02 -0.08 -37.19
C ARG A 18 7.51 -1.50 -36.96
N VAL A 19 8.13 -2.51 -37.60
CA VAL A 19 7.67 -3.90 -37.53
C VAL A 19 8.42 -4.69 -36.45
N ARG A 20 9.63 -4.28 -36.09
CA ARG A 20 10.49 -5.01 -35.14
C ARG A 20 10.07 -4.88 -33.67
N THR A 21 9.22 -3.93 -33.32
CA THR A 21 8.64 -3.77 -31.97
C THR A 21 7.29 -4.47 -31.77
N ILE A 22 6.74 -5.13 -32.80
CA ILE A 22 5.42 -5.78 -32.73
C ILE A 22 5.48 -7.24 -32.26
N PHE A 23 6.64 -7.91 -32.31
CA PHE A 23 6.70 -9.38 -32.18
C PHE A 23 7.47 -9.95 -30.99
N THR A 24 7.76 -9.16 -29.95
CA THR A 24 8.41 -9.71 -28.74
C THR A 24 7.71 -9.24 -27.47
N HIS A 25 6.49 -9.75 -27.24
CA HIS A 25 5.96 -9.83 -25.89
C HIS A 25 5.36 -11.21 -25.64
N THR A 26 6.01 -11.95 -24.73
CA THR A 26 5.51 -13.20 -24.19
C THR A 26 4.29 -12.91 -23.33
N TYR A 27 3.11 -13.34 -23.77
CA TYR A 27 1.88 -13.35 -22.98
C TYR A 27 1.53 -14.79 -22.55
N PRO A 28 0.97 -14.98 -21.34
CA PRO A 28 0.47 -16.26 -20.87
C PRO A 28 -0.92 -16.54 -21.45
N TYR A 29 -1.16 -17.76 -21.93
CA TYR A 29 -2.46 -18.24 -22.42
C TYR A 29 -3.24 -18.98 -21.29
N PRO A 30 -4.59 -19.00 -21.28
CA PRO A 30 -5.38 -19.42 -20.14
C PRO A 30 -5.78 -20.90 -20.24
N HIS A 31 -5.15 -21.74 -19.44
CA HIS A 31 -5.78 -22.99 -18.99
C HIS A 31 -6.19 -22.84 -17.52
N GLU A 32 -7.15 -21.93 -17.29
CA GLU A 32 -7.85 -21.83 -16.02
C GLU A 32 -8.45 -23.20 -15.65
N HIS A 33 -8.93 -24.00 -16.60
CA HIS A 33 -9.52 -25.33 -16.32
C HIS A 33 -8.57 -26.33 -15.65
N SER A 34 -7.28 -26.33 -15.99
CA SER A 34 -6.28 -27.23 -15.36
C SER A 34 -5.91 -26.75 -13.97
N ARG A 35 -5.84 -25.43 -13.76
CA ARG A 35 -5.66 -24.82 -12.43
C ARG A 35 -6.89 -25.09 -11.56
N HIS A 36 -8.09 -25.00 -12.12
CA HIS A 36 -9.35 -25.33 -11.46
C HIS A 36 -9.47 -26.83 -11.17
N ALA A 37 -8.97 -27.72 -12.03
CA ALA A 37 -8.94 -29.16 -11.77
C ALA A 37 -7.94 -29.50 -10.63
N ILE A 38 -6.77 -28.87 -10.61
CA ILE A 38 -5.80 -29.01 -9.51
C ILE A 38 -6.38 -28.42 -8.22
N ILE A 39 -7.03 -27.26 -8.28
CA ILE A 39 -7.73 -26.66 -7.13
C ILE A 39 -8.88 -27.57 -6.68
N ALA A 40 -9.66 -28.16 -7.59
CA ALA A 40 -10.75 -29.07 -7.26
C ALA A 40 -10.25 -30.40 -6.66
N VAL A 41 -9.11 -30.91 -7.11
CA VAL A 41 -8.44 -32.07 -6.50
C VAL A 41 -7.89 -31.70 -5.12
N VAL A 42 -7.25 -30.53 -4.96
CA VAL A 42 -6.76 -30.06 -3.65
C VAL A 42 -7.91 -29.80 -2.68
N VAL A 43 -8.97 -29.14 -3.13
CA VAL A 43 -10.18 -28.86 -2.34
C VAL A 43 -10.95 -30.15 -2.05
N GLY A 44 -11.04 -31.07 -3.01
CA GLY A 44 -11.61 -32.40 -2.82
C GLY A 44 -10.82 -33.22 -1.80
N CYS A 45 -9.49 -33.25 -1.92
CA CYS A 45 -8.61 -33.88 -0.94
C CYS A 45 -8.73 -33.23 0.44
N LEU A 46 -8.74 -31.90 0.55
CA LEU A 46 -8.96 -31.20 1.81
C LEU A 46 -10.36 -31.46 2.38
N PHE A 47 -11.38 -31.57 1.53
CA PHE A 47 -12.76 -31.91 1.92
C PHE A 47 -12.85 -33.34 2.45
N PHE A 48 -12.25 -34.33 1.79
CA PHE A 48 -12.25 -35.72 2.25
C PHE A 48 -11.33 -35.96 3.46
N ILE A 49 -10.16 -35.32 3.51
CA ILE A 49 -9.26 -35.35 4.69
C ILE A 49 -9.93 -34.66 5.88
N SER A 50 -10.61 -33.54 5.67
CA SER A 50 -11.35 -32.87 6.73
C SER A 50 -12.57 -33.68 7.13
N SER A 51 -13.34 -34.27 6.22
CA SER A 51 -14.52 -35.09 6.54
C SER A 51 -14.20 -36.29 7.45
N ASP A 52 -13.11 -37.01 7.20
CA ASP A 52 -12.76 -38.23 7.95
C ASP A 52 -12.03 -37.91 9.27
N ASN A 53 -11.30 -36.78 9.32
CA ASN A 53 -10.63 -36.31 10.53
C ASN A 53 -11.38 -35.23 11.31
N MET A 54 -12.50 -34.66 10.83
CA MET A 54 -13.12 -33.49 11.47
C MET A 54 -13.59 -33.85 12.87
N HIS A 55 -14.13 -35.04 13.08
CA HIS A 55 -14.62 -35.45 14.39
C HIS A 55 -13.47 -35.70 15.38
N THR A 56 -12.35 -36.26 14.90
CA THR A 56 -11.13 -36.50 15.69
C THR A 56 -10.39 -35.19 15.95
N LEU A 57 -10.37 -34.28 14.98
CA LEU A 57 -9.71 -32.99 15.05
C LEU A 57 -10.54 -32.00 15.86
N ILE A 58 -11.88 -31.97 15.77
CA ILE A 58 -12.78 -31.14 16.59
C ILE A 58 -12.82 -31.65 18.02
N ALA A 59 -12.97 -32.95 18.26
CA ALA A 59 -12.93 -33.51 19.62
C ALA A 59 -11.54 -33.39 20.27
N LYS A 60 -10.45 -33.47 19.49
CA LYS A 60 -9.09 -33.19 20.00
C LYS A 60 -8.74 -31.70 20.01
N LEU A 61 -9.38 -30.86 19.18
CA LEU A 61 -9.30 -29.39 19.27
C LEU A 61 -9.83 -28.99 20.64
N ASP A 62 -11.02 -29.48 20.99
CA ASP A 62 -11.72 -29.14 22.24
C ASP A 62 -10.90 -29.54 23.48
N ASN A 63 -10.24 -30.71 23.43
CA ASN A 63 -9.35 -31.19 24.50
C ASN A 63 -7.95 -30.52 24.53
N ASN A 64 -7.47 -29.95 23.42
CA ASN A 64 -6.12 -29.37 23.31
C ASN A 64 -6.10 -27.95 22.71
N VAL A 65 -7.15 -27.15 22.90
CA VAL A 65 -7.29 -25.78 22.34
C VAL A 65 -6.07 -24.93 22.68
N LYS A 66 -5.54 -25.06 23.91
CA LYS A 66 -4.35 -24.32 24.35
C LYS A 66 -3.14 -24.54 23.43
N TRP A 67 -2.93 -25.78 22.97
CA TRP A 67 -1.82 -26.12 22.09
C TRP A 67 -2.08 -25.58 20.68
N TRP A 68 -3.28 -25.77 20.11
CA TRP A 68 -3.61 -25.23 18.79
C TRP A 68 -3.54 -23.70 18.73
N SER A 69 -3.97 -23.00 19.79
CA SER A 69 -3.83 -21.55 19.91
C SER A 69 -2.36 -21.14 20.04
N MET A 70 -1.52 -21.89 20.75
CA MET A 70 -0.07 -21.64 20.78
C MET A 70 0.58 -21.83 19.41
N TYR A 71 0.23 -22.88 18.68
CA TYR A 71 0.69 -23.10 17.30
C TYR A 71 0.29 -21.94 16.37
N ALA A 72 -0.98 -21.52 16.43
CA ALA A 72 -1.50 -20.41 15.63
C ALA A 72 -0.83 -19.08 15.99
N CYS A 73 -0.65 -18.79 17.28
CA CYS A 73 0.06 -17.59 17.74
C CYS A 73 1.53 -17.63 17.33
N LEU A 74 2.24 -18.75 17.49
CA LEU A 74 3.68 -18.84 17.26
C LEU A 74 4.02 -18.83 15.75
N LEU A 75 3.20 -19.49 14.92
CA LEU A 75 3.28 -19.37 13.45
C LEU A 75 2.83 -17.99 12.96
N GLY A 76 1.83 -17.38 13.61
CA GLY A 76 1.42 -16.01 13.35
C GLY A 76 2.54 -15.01 13.67
N PHE A 77 3.18 -15.12 14.84
CA PHE A 77 4.35 -14.33 15.22
C PHE A 77 5.52 -14.56 14.26
N PHE A 78 5.80 -15.81 13.88
CA PHE A 78 6.81 -16.12 12.87
C PHE A 78 6.49 -15.43 11.54
N TYR A 79 5.24 -15.50 11.06
CA TYR A 79 4.82 -14.85 9.83
C TYR A 79 4.97 -13.33 9.90
N PHE A 80 4.50 -12.69 10.97
CA PHE A 80 4.66 -11.24 11.14
C PHE A 80 6.12 -10.83 11.28
N PHE A 81 6.95 -11.64 11.95
CA PHE A 81 8.38 -11.39 12.11
C PHE A 81 9.16 -11.59 10.79
N THR A 82 8.76 -12.56 9.96
CA THR A 82 9.47 -12.93 8.72
C THR A 82 8.93 -12.25 7.46
N SER A 83 7.69 -11.75 7.51
CA SER A 83 7.02 -10.96 6.46
C SER A 83 7.88 -9.85 5.85
N PRO A 84 8.61 -9.03 6.63
CA PRO A 84 9.49 -7.98 6.10
C PRO A 84 10.65 -8.52 5.24
N PHE A 85 11.09 -9.75 5.51
CA PHE A 85 12.22 -10.40 4.84
C PHE A 85 11.79 -11.19 3.59
N LEU A 86 10.51 -11.51 3.44
CA LEU A 86 9.94 -12.28 2.32
C LEU A 86 9.58 -11.40 1.11
N GLY A 87 9.49 -10.07 1.29
CA GLY A 87 9.23 -9.10 0.22
C GLY A 87 10.48 -8.83 -0.65
N LYS A 88 10.27 -8.38 -1.90
CA LYS A 88 11.30 -8.04 -2.92
C LYS A 88 12.23 -6.87 -2.55
N THR A 89 12.68 -6.76 -1.30
CA THR A 89 13.33 -5.55 -0.78
C THR A 89 14.85 -5.62 -0.73
N ILE A 90 15.52 -6.73 -1.06
CA ILE A 90 17.00 -6.74 -1.04
C ILE A 90 17.58 -7.56 -2.21
N LYS A 91 18.11 -6.88 -3.22
CA LYS A 91 19.26 -7.35 -4.03
C LYS A 91 20.43 -6.39 -3.75
N PRO A 92 21.67 -6.83 -3.47
CA PRO A 92 22.26 -8.16 -3.73
C PRO A 92 22.95 -8.86 -2.52
N SER A 93 23.45 -10.08 -2.79
CA SER A 93 24.38 -10.97 -2.03
C SER A 93 23.94 -11.56 -0.66
N TYR A 94 23.24 -10.83 0.21
CA TYR A 94 22.78 -11.36 1.51
C TYR A 94 21.48 -12.18 1.46
N SER A 95 20.84 -12.27 0.29
CA SER A 95 19.60 -13.03 0.05
C SER A 95 19.68 -14.44 0.61
N ASN A 96 20.80 -15.15 0.41
CA ASN A 96 20.90 -16.53 0.86
C ASN A 96 20.90 -16.61 2.40
N PHE A 97 21.58 -15.69 3.10
CA PHE A 97 21.62 -15.70 4.57
C PHE A 97 20.23 -15.44 5.17
N SER A 98 19.45 -14.50 4.62
CA SER A 98 18.09 -14.21 5.12
C SER A 98 17.13 -15.39 4.91
N TRP A 99 17.21 -16.08 3.76
CA TRP A 99 16.42 -17.29 3.52
C TRP A 99 16.84 -18.46 4.42
N TRP A 100 18.14 -18.68 4.61
CA TRP A 100 18.66 -19.69 5.54
C TRP A 100 18.35 -19.37 6.99
N TYR A 101 18.40 -18.10 7.39
CA TYR A 101 18.05 -17.63 8.73
C TYR A 101 16.55 -17.73 8.99
N THR A 102 15.72 -17.37 8.00
CA THR A 102 14.25 -17.55 8.06
C THR A 102 13.89 -19.02 8.15
N ALA A 103 14.55 -19.88 7.34
CA ALA A 103 14.37 -21.32 7.40
C ALA A 103 14.86 -21.90 8.73
N TRP A 104 15.99 -21.42 9.27
CA TRP A 104 16.53 -21.85 10.55
C TRP A 104 15.62 -21.43 11.72
N ILE A 105 15.09 -20.21 11.73
CA ILE A 105 14.12 -19.75 12.73
C ILE A 105 12.81 -20.54 12.59
N LEU A 106 12.36 -20.85 11.37
CA LEU A 106 11.19 -21.71 11.17
C LEU A 106 11.43 -23.09 11.76
N VAL A 107 12.59 -23.68 11.48
CA VAL A 107 12.97 -24.99 12.03
C VAL A 107 13.11 -24.93 13.54
N ALA A 108 13.68 -23.88 14.12
CA ALA A 108 13.78 -23.68 15.56
C ALA A 108 12.40 -23.50 16.21
N ALA A 109 11.53 -22.71 15.59
CA ALA A 109 10.15 -22.50 16.02
C ALA A 109 9.37 -23.83 15.98
N LEU A 110 9.50 -24.61 14.90
CA LEU A 110 8.87 -25.92 14.76
C LEU A 110 9.47 -26.97 15.71
N TYR A 111 10.78 -26.89 16.01
CA TYR A 111 11.47 -27.79 16.93
C TYR A 111 11.01 -27.64 18.38
N HIS A 112 10.64 -26.42 18.78
CA HIS A 112 10.09 -26.14 20.11
C HIS A 112 8.59 -26.41 20.23
N LEU A 113 7.94 -26.92 19.17
CA LEU A 113 6.55 -27.35 19.22
C LEU A 113 6.45 -28.79 19.75
N PRO A 114 5.39 -29.13 20.53
CA PRO A 114 5.15 -30.51 20.99
C PRO A 114 5.02 -31.46 19.79
N SER A 115 5.56 -32.68 19.89
CA SER A 115 5.49 -33.65 18.79
C SER A 115 4.04 -33.97 18.39
N PHE A 116 3.76 -34.14 17.09
CA PHE A 116 2.43 -34.57 16.61
C PHE A 116 1.98 -35.92 17.23
N GLN A 117 2.94 -36.71 17.72
CA GLN A 117 2.70 -37.94 18.47
C GLN A 117 2.05 -37.67 19.83
N SER A 118 2.41 -36.59 20.52
CA SER A 118 1.72 -36.11 21.74
C SER A 118 0.30 -35.58 21.47
N MET A 119 -0.03 -35.31 20.20
CA MET A 119 -1.37 -34.95 19.71
C MET A 119 -2.14 -36.18 19.16
N GLY A 120 -1.54 -37.37 19.23
CA GLY A 120 -2.12 -38.65 18.82
C GLY A 120 -2.28 -38.81 17.29
N VAL A 121 -1.36 -38.25 16.50
CA VAL A 121 -1.29 -38.41 15.05
C VAL A 121 0.04 -39.10 14.69
N ASP A 122 -0.01 -40.33 14.17
CA ASP A 122 1.18 -41.08 13.72
C ASP A 122 1.38 -40.91 12.20
N MET A 123 2.31 -40.04 11.82
CA MET A 123 2.59 -39.66 10.43
C MET A 123 3.69 -40.51 9.77
N ARG A 124 4.31 -41.45 10.50
CA ARG A 124 5.57 -42.08 10.10
C ARG A 124 5.46 -42.88 8.80
N MET A 125 4.34 -43.59 8.59
CA MET A 125 4.09 -44.39 7.38
C MET A 125 3.72 -43.52 6.17
N ASN A 126 2.91 -42.47 6.35
CA ASN A 126 2.54 -41.54 5.28
C ASN A 126 3.73 -40.71 4.79
N LEU A 127 4.64 -40.33 5.69
CA LEU A 127 5.87 -39.60 5.35
C LEU A 127 6.85 -40.48 4.55
N SER A 128 6.97 -41.76 4.91
CA SER A 128 7.82 -42.71 4.17
C SER A 128 7.29 -42.93 2.75
N LEU A 129 5.97 -43.14 2.59
CA LEU A 129 5.35 -43.29 1.27
C LEU A 129 5.51 -42.02 0.42
N PHE A 130 5.30 -40.83 1.02
CA PHE A 130 5.46 -39.54 0.36
C PHE A 130 6.87 -39.39 -0.21
N MET A 131 7.89 -39.63 0.61
CA MET A 131 9.29 -39.48 0.22
C MET A 131 9.67 -40.45 -0.90
N THR A 132 9.22 -41.70 -0.83
CA THR A 132 9.50 -42.71 -1.86
C THR A 132 8.88 -42.33 -3.21
N ILE A 133 7.61 -41.92 -3.23
CA ILE A 133 6.91 -41.50 -4.46
C ILE A 133 7.51 -40.19 -5.00
N TYR A 134 7.90 -39.27 -4.11
CA TYR A 134 8.46 -37.98 -4.49
C TYR A 134 9.81 -38.14 -5.19
N VAL A 135 10.72 -38.90 -4.58
CA VAL A 135 12.06 -39.15 -5.11
C VAL A 135 11.99 -39.95 -6.41
N SER A 136 11.16 -40.99 -6.48
CA SER A 136 10.99 -41.78 -7.70
C SER A 136 10.41 -40.95 -8.87
N SER A 137 9.44 -40.08 -8.61
CA SER A 137 8.85 -39.17 -9.61
C SER A 137 9.89 -38.18 -10.16
N ILE A 138 10.73 -37.61 -9.28
CA ILE A 138 11.81 -36.69 -9.67
C ILE A 138 12.79 -37.40 -10.60
N VAL A 139 13.27 -38.58 -10.22
CA VAL A 139 14.24 -39.33 -11.02
C VAL A 139 13.66 -39.65 -12.40
N PHE A 140 12.41 -40.11 -12.46
CA PHE A 140 11.75 -40.47 -13.71
C PHE A 140 11.56 -39.27 -14.66
N LEU A 141 11.05 -38.14 -14.13
CA LEU A 141 10.86 -36.94 -14.93
C LEU A 141 12.18 -36.29 -15.36
N LEU A 142 13.23 -36.34 -14.53
CA LEU A 142 14.56 -35.85 -14.92
C LEU A 142 15.14 -36.67 -16.07
N VAL A 143 15.03 -38.00 -16.02
CA VAL A 143 15.46 -38.88 -17.12
C VAL A 143 14.68 -38.59 -18.40
N PHE A 144 13.35 -38.43 -18.32
CA PHE A 144 12.53 -38.02 -19.46
C PHE A 144 12.98 -36.68 -20.05
N HIS A 145 13.27 -35.68 -19.21
CA HIS A 145 13.76 -34.38 -19.67
C HIS A 145 15.14 -34.45 -20.33
N ILE A 146 16.06 -35.27 -19.80
CA ILE A 146 17.39 -35.48 -20.39
C ILE A 146 17.26 -36.15 -21.75
N ILE A 147 16.42 -37.18 -21.88
CA ILE A 147 16.15 -37.86 -23.15
C ILE A 147 15.52 -36.88 -24.15
N PHE A 148 14.54 -36.07 -23.71
CA PHE A 148 13.91 -35.06 -24.55
C PHE A 148 14.89 -33.97 -25.03
N LEU A 149 15.79 -33.51 -24.15
CA LEU A 149 16.86 -32.57 -24.50
C LEU A 149 17.87 -33.19 -25.48
N GLY A 150 18.19 -34.49 -25.31
CA GLY A 150 19.02 -35.24 -26.25
C GLY A 150 18.36 -35.35 -27.63
N LEU A 151 17.07 -35.68 -27.70
CA LEU A 151 16.28 -35.74 -28.94
C LEU A 151 16.12 -34.36 -29.60
N TRP A 152 16.05 -33.29 -28.80
CA TRP A 152 16.07 -31.90 -29.27
C TRP A 152 17.41 -31.52 -29.91
N HIS A 153 18.54 -31.93 -29.31
CA HIS A 153 19.87 -31.72 -29.88
C HIS A 153 20.11 -32.52 -31.18
N LEU A 154 19.54 -33.71 -31.28
CA LEU A 154 19.57 -34.55 -32.49
C LEU A 154 18.62 -34.04 -33.61
N GLY A 155 17.79 -33.02 -33.35
CA GLY A 155 16.94 -32.38 -34.35
C GLY A 155 15.66 -33.15 -34.72
N LEU A 156 15.30 -34.19 -33.99
CA LEU A 156 14.11 -35.03 -34.23
C LEU A 156 12.82 -34.42 -33.68
N VAL A 157 12.91 -33.41 -32.80
CA VAL A 157 11.78 -32.66 -32.23
C VAL A 157 11.91 -31.20 -32.65
N SER A 158 10.82 -30.57 -33.11
CA SER A 158 10.85 -29.27 -33.83
C SER A 158 11.67 -28.18 -33.11
N ARG A 159 12.46 -27.42 -33.89
CA ARG A 159 13.40 -26.37 -33.42
C ARG A 159 12.73 -25.07 -32.89
N VAL A 160 11.54 -25.13 -32.30
CA VAL A 160 10.74 -23.92 -31.97
C VAL A 160 10.37 -23.82 -30.48
N ALA A 161 11.16 -24.37 -29.57
CA ALA A 161 11.03 -24.15 -28.12
C ALA A 161 12.17 -23.24 -27.62
N ALA A 162 11.87 -21.96 -27.36
CA ALA A 162 12.87 -20.95 -27.00
C ALA A 162 13.19 -20.85 -25.49
N LYS A 163 12.57 -21.66 -24.62
CA LYS A 163 12.84 -21.62 -23.16
C LYS A 163 13.15 -23.01 -22.60
N GLN A 164 14.23 -23.07 -21.82
CA GLN A 164 14.60 -24.23 -21.02
C GLN A 164 13.58 -24.45 -19.90
N PRO A 165 13.31 -25.71 -19.50
CA PRO A 165 12.42 -26.03 -18.40
C PRO A 165 12.98 -25.51 -17.08
N GLU A 166 12.17 -24.80 -16.30
CA GLU A 166 12.50 -24.48 -14.91
C GLU A 166 12.35 -25.75 -14.08
N ILE A 167 13.48 -26.28 -13.58
CA ILE A 167 13.56 -27.48 -12.73
C ILE A 167 12.57 -27.41 -11.54
N LEU A 168 12.24 -26.21 -11.08
CA LEU A 168 11.30 -25.96 -9.99
C LEU A 168 9.88 -26.50 -10.27
N THR A 169 9.40 -26.41 -11.51
CA THR A 169 8.05 -26.89 -11.89
C THR A 169 7.97 -28.41 -11.84
N ILE A 170 9.07 -29.12 -12.08
CA ILE A 170 9.15 -30.58 -11.94
C ILE A 170 8.98 -30.95 -10.46
N PHE A 171 9.73 -30.30 -9.57
CA PHE A 171 9.65 -30.54 -8.13
C PHE A 171 8.24 -30.28 -7.57
N GLN A 172 7.58 -29.19 -7.99
CA GLN A 172 6.22 -28.88 -7.55
C GLN A 172 5.21 -29.95 -7.97
N ASN A 173 5.25 -30.42 -9.21
CA ASN A 173 4.34 -31.45 -9.70
C ASN A 173 4.60 -32.81 -9.05
N CYS A 174 5.86 -33.17 -8.80
CA CYS A 174 6.20 -34.38 -8.04
C CYS A 174 5.64 -34.33 -6.62
N ALA A 175 5.66 -33.16 -5.97
CA ALA A 175 5.13 -33.01 -4.61
C ALA A 175 3.60 -33.21 -4.58
N VAL A 176 2.87 -32.61 -5.53
CA VAL A 176 1.42 -32.78 -5.65
C VAL A 176 1.05 -34.24 -5.90
N LEU A 177 1.79 -34.92 -6.78
CA LEU A 177 1.59 -36.34 -7.07
C LEU A 177 1.78 -37.21 -5.82
N SER A 178 2.85 -36.97 -5.06
CA SER A 178 3.11 -37.70 -3.82
C SER A 178 2.03 -37.46 -2.77
N VAL A 179 1.53 -36.23 -2.63
CA VAL A 179 0.40 -35.94 -1.74
C VAL A 179 -0.84 -36.73 -2.18
N ALA A 180 -1.19 -36.72 -3.47
CA ALA A 180 -2.36 -37.44 -3.97
C ALA A 180 -2.27 -38.96 -3.70
N CYS A 181 -1.11 -39.57 -3.93
CA CYS A 181 -0.89 -40.99 -3.65
C CYS A 181 -0.93 -41.33 -2.15
N CYS A 182 -0.42 -40.44 -1.28
CA CYS A 182 -0.50 -40.61 0.18
C CYS A 182 -1.93 -40.51 0.71
N VAL A 183 -2.70 -39.54 0.20
CA VAL A 183 -4.11 -39.38 0.54
C VAL A 183 -4.91 -40.61 0.11
N PHE A 184 -4.63 -41.14 -1.08
CA PHE A 184 -5.23 -42.39 -1.55
C PHE A 184 -4.92 -43.58 -0.64
N TYR A 185 -3.64 -43.83 -0.32
CA TYR A 185 -3.24 -44.93 0.55
C TYR A 185 -3.87 -44.82 1.95
N SER A 186 -3.90 -43.62 2.52
CA SER A 186 -4.51 -43.38 3.82
C SER A 186 -6.03 -43.63 3.83
N HIS A 187 -6.69 -43.54 2.66
CA HIS A 187 -8.14 -43.68 2.55
C HIS A 187 -8.58 -45.12 2.22
N CYS A 188 -8.00 -45.75 1.20
CA CYS A 188 -8.38 -47.10 0.75
C CYS A 188 -7.46 -48.23 1.26
N GLY A 189 -6.28 -47.92 1.82
CA GLY A 189 -5.27 -48.92 2.19
C GLY A 189 -4.81 -49.78 1.00
N ASN A 190 -4.13 -50.90 1.27
CA ASN A 190 -3.80 -51.92 0.28
C ASN A 190 -4.89 -53.01 0.13
N GLN A 191 -6.05 -52.84 0.76
CA GLN A 191 -7.08 -53.87 0.86
C GLN A 191 -8.03 -53.86 -0.35
N ALA A 192 -7.58 -54.48 -1.44
CA ALA A 192 -8.44 -55.19 -2.39
C ALA A 192 -8.24 -56.72 -2.28
N LEU A 193 -7.76 -57.19 -1.12
CA LEU A 193 -7.48 -58.59 -0.82
C LEU A 193 -8.25 -58.98 0.43
N MET A 194 -9.42 -59.59 0.23
CA MET A 194 -10.05 -60.67 1.03
C MET A 194 -11.48 -60.82 0.51
N LYS A 195 -11.65 -61.60 -0.56
CA LYS A 195 -12.94 -62.19 -0.90
C LYS A 195 -13.11 -63.41 0.03
N ASP A 196 -14.28 -63.48 0.67
CA ASP A 196 -14.80 -64.60 1.45
C ASP A 196 -14.29 -64.81 2.88
N ARG A 197 -15.05 -64.29 3.86
CA ARG A 197 -15.47 -65.07 5.04
C ARG A 197 -16.86 -64.62 5.52
N PRO A 198 -17.83 -65.54 5.68
CA PRO A 198 -19.16 -65.20 6.14
C PRO A 198 -19.17 -64.89 7.63
N LEU A 199 -19.94 -63.86 8.00
CA LEU A 199 -20.20 -63.42 9.37
C LEU A 199 -20.83 -64.57 10.19
N GLN A 200 -20.08 -65.17 11.13
CA GLN A 200 -20.65 -66.09 12.12
C GLN A 200 -20.31 -65.66 13.56
N ARG A 201 -21.38 -65.22 14.23
CA ARG A 201 -21.69 -65.35 15.68
C ARG A 201 -20.51 -65.52 16.65
N SER A 202 -20.30 -64.49 17.47
CA SER A 202 -20.14 -64.69 18.91
C SER A 202 -20.55 -63.42 19.66
N LEU A 203 -21.72 -63.50 20.26
CA LEU A 203 -22.25 -62.52 21.21
C LEU A 203 -22.59 -63.33 22.47
N SER A 204 -21.60 -63.50 23.35
CA SER A 204 -21.72 -63.85 24.77
C SER A 204 -20.32 -63.64 25.35
N SER A 205 -20.05 -62.83 26.37
CA SER A 205 -20.67 -62.86 27.68
C SER A 205 -20.05 -61.70 28.47
N TRP A 206 -20.82 -60.68 28.84
CA TRP A 206 -20.89 -60.16 30.21
C TRP A 206 -21.93 -59.02 30.29
N PHE A 207 -22.77 -59.08 31.33
CA PHE A 207 -23.75 -58.11 31.83
C PHE A 207 -25.23 -58.29 31.41
N PRO A 208 -26.06 -58.86 32.32
CA PRO A 208 -27.51 -58.84 32.24
C PRO A 208 -28.04 -57.56 32.90
N PHE A 209 -28.86 -56.78 32.19
CA PHE A 209 -30.04 -56.05 32.69
C PHE A 209 -30.51 -55.11 31.57
N ARG A 210 -31.52 -55.57 30.83
CA ARG A 210 -32.21 -54.81 29.79
C ARG A 210 -33.64 -54.55 30.26
N LYS A 211 -33.99 -53.28 30.47
CA LYS A 211 -35.36 -52.81 30.20
C LYS A 211 -35.33 -52.09 28.85
N LYS A 212 -36.35 -52.39 28.04
CA LYS A 212 -36.57 -51.94 26.66
C LYS A 212 -36.39 -50.42 26.49
N GLY A 213 -35.62 -50.03 25.48
CA GLY A 213 -35.49 -48.69 24.92
C GLY A 213 -34.75 -48.79 23.58
N GLU A 214 -35.17 -48.02 22.60
CA GLU A 214 -34.87 -48.10 21.17
C GLU A 214 -33.37 -48.19 20.82
N ILE A 215 -33.04 -49.06 19.86
CA ILE A 215 -31.72 -49.08 19.23
C ILE A 215 -31.68 -47.88 18.27
N ASN A 216 -30.78 -46.92 18.56
CA ASN A 216 -30.58 -45.70 17.78
C ASN A 216 -30.45 -45.96 16.26
N THR A 217 -31.28 -45.27 15.48
CA THR A 217 -31.24 -45.12 14.02
C THR A 217 -29.86 -44.65 13.48
N TRP A 218 -29.03 -44.08 14.35
CA TRP A 218 -27.68 -43.61 14.06
C TRP A 218 -26.67 -44.75 13.80
N LEU A 219 -26.77 -45.87 14.51
CA LEU A 219 -25.89 -47.04 14.32
C LEU A 219 -26.20 -47.78 13.00
N ALA A 220 -27.46 -47.79 12.56
CA ALA A 220 -27.87 -48.38 11.28
C ALA A 220 -27.43 -47.52 10.08
N LYS A 221 -27.36 -46.18 10.22
CA LYS A 221 -26.78 -45.29 9.21
C LYS A 221 -25.26 -45.44 9.09
N PHE A 222 -24.57 -45.79 10.18
CA PHE A 222 -23.11 -45.89 10.22
C PHE A 222 -22.55 -47.15 9.55
N ILE A 223 -23.26 -48.28 9.62
CA ILE A 223 -22.89 -49.51 8.89
C ILE A 223 -22.88 -49.27 7.36
N ARG A 224 -23.74 -48.37 6.87
CA ARG A 224 -23.87 -47.97 5.46
C ARG A 224 -22.70 -47.11 4.93
N MET A 225 -21.93 -46.47 5.81
CA MET A 225 -20.82 -45.59 5.43
C MET A 225 -19.51 -46.36 5.22
N ASN A 226 -19.30 -47.46 5.95
CA ASN A 226 -18.24 -48.43 5.63
C ASN A 226 -18.54 -49.18 4.32
N GLU A 227 -19.81 -49.50 4.03
CA GLU A 227 -20.22 -50.04 2.72
C GLU A 227 -19.94 -49.07 1.56
N LEU A 228 -20.11 -47.75 1.77
CA LEU A 228 -19.82 -46.73 0.76
C LEU A 228 -18.31 -46.55 0.52
N LYS A 229 -17.50 -46.63 1.58
CA LYS A 229 -16.03 -46.66 1.52
C LYS A 229 -15.54 -47.86 0.70
N ASP A 230 -16.05 -49.05 1.00
CA ASP A 230 -15.69 -50.29 0.30
C ASP A 230 -16.19 -50.29 -1.16
N GLN A 231 -17.34 -49.68 -1.45
CA GLN A 231 -17.84 -49.53 -2.82
C GLN A 231 -17.03 -48.53 -3.65
N VAL A 232 -16.63 -47.38 -3.10
CA VAL A 232 -15.81 -46.39 -3.84
C VAL A 232 -14.43 -46.97 -4.15
N CYS A 233 -13.78 -47.62 -3.18
CA CYS A 233 -12.48 -48.24 -3.39
C CYS A 233 -12.55 -49.45 -4.35
N SER A 234 -13.67 -50.18 -4.42
CA SER A 234 -13.84 -51.35 -5.31
C SER A 234 -14.38 -51.06 -6.72
N SER A 235 -15.08 -49.93 -6.94
CA SER A 235 -15.72 -49.63 -8.24
C SER A 235 -15.01 -48.56 -9.07
N TRP A 236 -14.43 -47.53 -8.45
CA TRP A 236 -13.73 -46.45 -9.16
C TRP A 236 -12.21 -46.65 -9.22
N PHE A 237 -11.65 -47.48 -8.33
CA PHE A 237 -10.20 -47.62 -8.12
C PHE A 237 -9.71 -49.08 -8.04
N ALA A 238 -10.45 -50.02 -8.64
CA ALA A 238 -10.07 -51.43 -8.71
C ALA A 238 -8.69 -51.63 -9.41
N PRO A 239 -7.91 -52.66 -9.03
CA PRO A 239 -6.63 -52.97 -9.68
C PRO A 239 -6.82 -53.30 -11.17
N VAL A 240 -5.95 -52.74 -12.02
CA VAL A 240 -6.03 -52.89 -13.48
C VAL A 240 -5.09 -54.02 -13.92
N GLY A 241 -5.64 -55.22 -14.12
CA GLY A 241 -4.95 -56.34 -14.79
C GLY A 241 -4.01 -57.20 -13.94
N SER A 242 -3.61 -58.35 -14.52
CA SER A 242 -2.77 -59.37 -13.89
C SER A 242 -1.26 -59.10 -14.08
N ALA A 243 -0.45 -59.32 -13.05
CA ALA A 243 1.00 -59.18 -13.04
C ALA A 243 1.74 -60.17 -13.97
N SER A 244 1.03 -61.12 -14.59
CA SER A 244 1.58 -62.08 -15.56
C SER A 244 1.91 -61.46 -16.92
N ASP A 245 1.35 -60.28 -17.25
CA ASP A 245 1.48 -59.65 -18.57
C ASP A 245 2.72 -58.74 -18.73
N TYR A 246 3.58 -58.60 -17.71
CA TYR A 246 4.66 -57.59 -17.70
C TYR A 246 6.08 -58.19 -17.59
N PRO A 247 7.10 -57.57 -18.25
CA PRO A 247 8.49 -58.00 -18.18
C PRO A 247 9.10 -58.03 -16.77
N LEU A 248 10.17 -58.80 -16.61
CA LEU A 248 10.86 -59.06 -15.33
C LEU A 248 11.35 -57.79 -14.61
N LEU A 249 11.77 -56.78 -15.37
CA LEU A 249 12.24 -55.49 -14.83
C LEU A 249 11.08 -54.67 -14.24
N SER A 250 9.87 -54.82 -14.79
CA SER A 250 8.65 -54.22 -14.25
C SER A 250 8.33 -54.80 -12.88
N LYS A 251 8.43 -56.12 -12.69
CA LYS A 251 8.13 -56.79 -11.41
C LYS A 251 9.02 -56.31 -10.27
N TRP A 252 10.32 -56.10 -10.54
CA TRP A 252 11.26 -55.59 -9.55
C TRP A 252 10.94 -54.15 -9.12
N VAL A 253 10.64 -53.26 -10.07
CA VAL A 253 10.28 -51.86 -9.78
C VAL A 253 8.89 -51.73 -9.15
N LEU A 254 7.94 -52.61 -9.52
CA LEU A 254 6.53 -52.57 -9.11
C LEU A 254 6.27 -53.13 -7.71
N TYR A 255 6.99 -54.17 -7.31
CA TYR A 255 6.71 -54.92 -6.08
C TYR A 255 7.85 -54.87 -5.05
N GLY A 256 9.07 -54.43 -5.43
CA GLY A 256 10.12 -54.05 -4.48
C GLY A 256 10.64 -55.17 -3.56
N GLU A 257 10.56 -56.44 -3.93
CA GLU A 257 11.01 -57.55 -3.08
C GLU A 257 12.40 -58.05 -3.46
N ILE A 258 13.37 -57.88 -2.55
CA ILE A 258 14.65 -58.56 -2.55
C ILE A 258 14.50 -59.81 -1.67
N GLY A 259 14.58 -60.99 -2.30
CA GLY A 259 14.98 -62.28 -1.72
C GLY A 259 14.49 -62.63 -0.31
N CYS A 260 13.34 -63.30 -0.21
CA CYS A 260 13.02 -64.13 0.96
C CYS A 260 13.40 -65.59 0.68
N SER A 261 14.44 -66.06 1.35
CA SER A 261 14.77 -67.48 1.47
C SER A 261 14.15 -68.03 2.75
N GLY A 262 13.02 -68.73 2.65
CA GLY A 262 12.38 -69.44 3.76
C GLY A 262 10.88 -69.71 3.53
N ASP A 263 10.44 -70.91 3.93
CA ASP A 263 9.18 -71.60 3.56
C ASP A 263 7.86 -71.02 4.13
N GLU A 264 7.78 -69.74 4.46
CA GLU A 264 6.51 -69.11 4.87
C GLU A 264 6.29 -67.78 4.14
N CYS A 265 5.98 -67.84 2.84
CA CYS A 265 5.39 -66.73 2.10
C CYS A 265 4.03 -67.16 1.55
N ALA A 266 2.97 -66.59 2.12
CA ALA A 266 1.62 -66.68 1.61
C ALA A 266 1.56 -66.11 0.18
N ALA A 267 0.81 -66.81 -0.69
CA ALA A 267 0.59 -66.55 -2.11
C ALA A 267 0.80 -65.10 -2.58
N SER A 268 1.75 -64.90 -3.50
CA SER A 268 1.97 -63.63 -4.21
C SER A 268 0.69 -63.17 -4.91
N SER A 269 0.23 -61.94 -4.66
CA SER A 269 -0.97 -61.41 -5.31
C SER A 269 -0.69 -61.01 -6.76
N ASP A 270 -1.44 -61.57 -7.70
CA ASP A 270 -1.33 -61.29 -9.15
C ASP A 270 -1.85 -59.90 -9.58
N ASN A 271 -2.09 -58.93 -8.68
CA ASN A 271 -2.74 -57.65 -9.01
C ASN A 271 -1.77 -56.45 -8.93
N ILE A 272 -1.90 -55.47 -9.84
CA ILE A 272 -1.13 -54.22 -9.82
C ILE A 272 -1.64 -53.30 -8.69
N SER A 273 -0.73 -52.70 -7.91
CA SER A 273 -1.09 -51.74 -6.86
C SER A 273 -1.86 -50.54 -7.45
N PRO A 274 -3.04 -50.17 -6.90
CA PRO A 274 -3.77 -48.99 -7.33
C PRO A 274 -2.96 -47.68 -7.20
N ILE A 275 -2.01 -47.61 -6.26
CA ILE A 275 -1.09 -46.48 -6.08
C ILE A 275 -0.16 -46.33 -7.28
N TYR A 276 0.36 -47.45 -7.80
CA TYR A 276 1.20 -47.42 -8.99
C TYR A 276 0.41 -46.99 -10.23
N SER A 277 -0.81 -47.50 -10.39
CA SER A 277 -1.68 -47.13 -11.52
C SER A 277 -2.01 -45.64 -11.51
N LEU A 278 -2.29 -45.08 -10.34
CA LEU A 278 -2.50 -43.65 -10.14
C LEU A 278 -1.23 -42.85 -10.48
N TRP A 279 -0.09 -43.26 -9.92
CA TRP A 279 1.21 -42.65 -10.17
C TRP A 279 1.58 -42.63 -11.67
N ALA A 280 1.46 -43.76 -12.36
CA ALA A 280 1.76 -43.89 -13.78
C ALA A 280 0.83 -43.05 -14.67
N THR A 281 -0.46 -42.96 -14.32
CA THR A 281 -1.45 -42.15 -15.06
C THR A 281 -1.10 -40.67 -15.02
N PHE A 282 -0.78 -40.14 -13.83
CA PHE A 282 -0.43 -38.74 -13.67
C PHE A 282 0.92 -38.39 -14.32
N ILE A 283 1.91 -39.28 -14.23
CA ILE A 283 3.19 -39.13 -14.94
C ILE A 283 2.97 -39.13 -16.46
N GLY A 284 2.12 -40.02 -16.98
CA GLY A 284 1.76 -40.08 -18.40
C GLY A 284 1.05 -38.82 -18.90
N LEU A 285 0.08 -38.30 -18.14
CA LEU A 285 -0.61 -37.05 -18.45
C LEU A 285 0.35 -35.85 -18.43
N TYR A 286 1.28 -35.81 -17.48
CA TYR A 286 2.31 -34.79 -17.43
C TYR A 286 3.19 -34.82 -18.69
N ILE A 287 3.67 -36.00 -19.10
CA ILE A 287 4.48 -36.17 -20.30
C ILE A 287 3.69 -35.77 -21.55
N ALA A 288 2.43 -36.21 -21.68
CA ALA A 288 1.58 -35.86 -22.81
C ALA A 288 1.36 -34.35 -22.91
N ASN A 289 1.04 -33.69 -21.80
CA ASN A 289 0.87 -32.23 -21.76
C ASN A 289 2.17 -31.50 -22.12
N TYR A 290 3.31 -31.93 -21.55
CA TYR A 290 4.63 -31.36 -21.81
C TYR A 290 5.03 -31.46 -23.30
N VAL A 291 4.70 -32.58 -23.95
CA VAL A 291 4.95 -32.79 -25.38
C VAL A 291 3.97 -31.97 -26.23
N VAL A 292 2.68 -31.91 -25.88
CA VAL A 292 1.64 -31.17 -26.64
C VAL A 292 1.87 -29.66 -26.59
N GLU A 293 2.16 -29.09 -25.42
CA GLU A 293 2.43 -27.65 -25.21
C GLU A 293 3.58 -27.15 -26.10
N ARG A 294 4.55 -28.02 -26.43
CA ARG A 294 5.77 -27.64 -27.15
C ARG A 294 5.88 -28.18 -28.58
N SER A 295 4.97 -29.07 -28.99
CA SER A 295 4.89 -29.58 -30.37
C SER A 295 3.83 -28.87 -31.22
N THR A 296 2.81 -28.27 -30.62
CA THR A 296 1.70 -27.65 -31.36
C THR A 296 1.92 -26.16 -31.62
N GLY A 297 2.51 -25.83 -32.78
CA GLY A 297 2.58 -24.47 -33.35
C GLY A 297 1.23 -23.85 -33.76
N TRP A 298 0.13 -24.20 -33.08
CA TRP A 298 -1.23 -23.72 -33.38
C TRP A 298 -1.55 -22.37 -32.71
N ALA A 299 -0.81 -22.00 -31.66
CA ALA A 299 -0.97 -20.73 -30.93
C ALA A 299 -0.36 -19.48 -31.62
N LEU A 300 0.35 -19.62 -32.75
CA LEU A 300 0.98 -18.51 -33.46
C LEU A 300 0.06 -17.76 -34.44
N THR A 301 -1.25 -18.08 -34.51
CA THR A 301 -2.17 -17.53 -35.53
C THR A 301 -3.34 -16.69 -35.00
N HIS A 302 -3.46 -16.46 -33.69
CA HIS A 302 -4.57 -15.67 -33.13
C HIS A 302 -4.07 -14.32 -32.56
N PRO A 303 -4.35 -13.17 -33.21
CA PRO A 303 -4.00 -11.85 -32.68
C PRO A 303 -4.86 -11.47 -31.46
N LEU A 304 -4.31 -10.64 -30.57
CA LEU A 304 -4.96 -10.10 -29.36
C LEU A 304 -6.37 -9.56 -29.65
N SER A 305 -7.28 -9.66 -28.66
CA SER A 305 -8.62 -9.09 -28.79
C SER A 305 -8.55 -7.56 -29.00
N VAL A 306 -9.41 -7.01 -29.85
CA VAL A 306 -9.47 -5.56 -30.17
C VAL A 306 -9.53 -4.70 -28.90
N LYS A 307 -10.25 -5.18 -27.87
CA LYS A 307 -10.40 -4.54 -26.56
C LYS A 307 -9.08 -4.42 -25.79
N GLU A 308 -8.22 -5.42 -25.84
CA GLU A 308 -6.91 -5.38 -25.17
C GLU A 308 -5.93 -4.46 -25.90
N TYR A 309 -5.97 -4.46 -27.24
CA TYR A 309 -5.21 -3.51 -28.05
C TYR A 309 -5.61 -2.06 -27.77
N GLU A 310 -6.92 -1.77 -27.73
CA GLU A 310 -7.43 -0.44 -27.39
C GLU A 310 -7.04 -0.01 -25.97
N ASN A 311 -7.07 -0.93 -25.00
CA ASN A 311 -6.63 -0.65 -23.64
C ASN A 311 -5.12 -0.34 -23.56
N LEU A 312 -4.29 -1.06 -24.31
CA LEU A 312 -2.85 -0.79 -24.39
C LEU A 312 -2.55 0.55 -25.08
N LYS A 313 -3.26 0.86 -26.17
CA LYS A 313 -3.16 2.15 -26.86
C LYS A 313 -3.61 3.30 -25.95
N LYS A 314 -4.70 3.11 -25.20
CA LYS A 314 -5.19 4.10 -24.22
C LYS A 314 -4.17 4.33 -23.10
N LYS A 315 -3.55 3.27 -22.56
CA LYS A 315 -2.45 3.37 -21.58
C LYS A 315 -1.23 4.12 -22.13
N GLN A 316 -0.91 3.98 -23.42
CA GLN A 316 0.20 4.71 -24.05
C GLN A 316 -0.12 6.19 -24.31
N MET A 317 -1.41 6.54 -24.41
CA MET A 317 -1.89 7.90 -24.71
C MET A 317 -2.26 8.74 -23.48
N THR A 318 -2.04 8.22 -22.28
CA THR A 318 -2.25 8.94 -21.02
C THR A 318 -0.98 8.91 -20.18
N PRO A 319 -0.71 9.96 -19.38
CA PRO A 319 0.41 9.93 -18.43
C PRO A 319 0.18 8.89 -17.35
N ASP A 320 1.28 8.34 -16.84
CA ASP A 320 1.29 7.32 -15.81
C ASP A 320 1.48 7.96 -14.41
N PHE A 321 0.56 8.85 -14.05
CA PHE A 321 0.58 9.59 -12.78
C PHE A 321 -0.03 8.79 -11.64
N LEU A 322 0.63 8.80 -10.48
CA LEU A 322 0.08 8.24 -9.26
C LEU A 322 -0.92 9.20 -8.60
N ASP A 323 -1.98 8.64 -8.04
CA ASP A 323 -2.94 9.37 -7.21
C ASP A 323 -2.31 9.84 -5.88
N MET A 324 -2.98 10.81 -5.26
CA MET A 324 -2.63 11.32 -3.92
C MET A 324 -2.59 10.21 -2.88
N VAL A 325 -1.61 10.30 -1.97
CA VAL A 325 -1.42 9.31 -0.92
C VAL A 325 -2.69 9.20 -0.07
N PRO A 326 -3.22 7.98 0.15
CA PRO A 326 -4.43 7.77 0.93
C PRO A 326 -4.11 7.67 2.44
N TRP A 327 -3.80 8.81 3.07
CA TRP A 327 -3.32 8.92 4.46
C TRP A 327 -4.19 8.23 5.54
N TYR A 328 -5.51 8.13 5.32
CA TYR A 328 -6.47 7.49 6.24
C TYR A 328 -6.83 6.05 5.87
N SER A 329 -6.18 5.48 4.86
CA SER A 329 -6.50 4.17 4.33
C SER A 329 -5.62 3.15 5.06
N GLY A 330 -6.21 2.38 5.98
CA GLY A 330 -5.50 1.46 6.89
C GLY A 330 -4.66 0.36 6.22
N THR A 331 -4.63 0.31 4.88
CA THR A 331 -3.79 -0.57 4.07
C THR A 331 -2.49 0.07 3.59
N SER A 332 -2.08 1.24 4.08
CA SER A 332 -0.73 1.76 3.82
C SER A 332 0.28 0.88 4.57
N ALA A 333 0.55 -0.31 4.02
CA ALA A 333 1.69 -1.12 4.37
C ALA A 333 2.96 -0.26 4.39
N ASP A 334 3.03 0.79 3.56
CA ASP A 334 4.10 1.79 3.55
C ASP A 334 4.16 2.65 4.83
N LEU A 335 3.04 3.03 5.45
CA LEU A 335 3.03 3.82 6.69
C LEU A 335 3.35 2.94 7.91
N PHE A 336 2.81 1.72 7.96
CA PHE A 336 3.18 0.73 8.96
C PHE A 336 4.63 0.29 8.81
N LYS A 337 5.11 0.10 7.57
CA LYS A 337 6.51 -0.17 7.26
C LYS A 337 7.38 1.01 7.64
N THR A 338 6.99 2.25 7.35
CA THR A 338 7.75 3.43 7.76
C THR A 338 7.82 3.54 9.28
N LEU A 339 6.71 3.34 9.99
CA LEU A 339 6.68 3.32 11.46
C LEU A 339 7.53 2.18 12.03
N PHE A 340 7.47 0.99 11.43
CA PHE A 340 8.26 -0.16 11.81
C PHE A 340 9.76 0.05 11.52
N ASP A 341 10.11 0.54 10.34
CA ASP A 341 11.48 0.88 9.93
C ASP A 341 12.03 1.99 10.83
N LEU A 342 11.20 2.97 11.23
CA LEU A 342 11.57 4.02 12.18
C LEU A 342 11.76 3.45 13.59
N LEU A 343 10.87 2.59 14.08
CA LEU A 343 11.01 1.92 15.37
C LEU A 343 12.26 1.05 15.42
N VAL A 344 12.48 0.19 14.42
CA VAL A 344 13.69 -0.64 14.29
C VAL A 344 14.94 0.25 14.19
N SER A 345 14.90 1.30 13.37
CA SER A 345 16.01 2.26 13.25
C SER A 345 16.34 2.96 14.56
N VAL A 346 15.34 3.34 15.37
CA VAL A 346 15.55 4.05 16.63
C VAL A 346 15.98 3.11 17.75
N THR A 347 15.35 1.93 17.85
CA THR A 347 15.54 1.00 18.96
C THR A 347 16.69 0.01 18.77
N VAL A 348 16.97 -0.42 17.54
CA VAL A 348 18.00 -1.44 17.26
C VAL A 348 19.33 -0.81 16.86
N PHE A 349 19.32 0.30 16.11
CA PHE A 349 20.53 0.91 15.57
C PHE A 349 21.04 2.13 16.35
N VAL A 350 20.42 2.49 17.48
CA VAL A 350 20.84 3.59 18.37
C VAL A 350 21.14 4.88 17.59
N GLY A 351 20.09 5.40 16.93
CA GLY A 351 20.17 6.61 16.11
C GLY A 351 20.68 6.34 14.70
N ARG A 352 20.05 6.99 13.71
CA ARG A 352 20.56 6.91 12.34
C ARG A 352 22.00 7.45 12.29
N PHE A 353 22.83 6.80 11.49
CA PHE A 353 24.04 7.42 10.98
C PHE A 353 23.62 8.67 10.18
N ASP A 354 23.81 9.85 10.76
CA ASP A 354 23.60 11.13 10.07
C ASP A 354 24.55 11.21 8.88
N MET A 355 24.00 11.11 7.66
CA MET A 355 24.77 11.13 6.42
C MET A 355 25.57 12.43 6.27
N ARG A 356 25.13 13.55 6.89
CA ARG A 356 25.90 14.81 6.92
C ARG A 356 27.17 14.66 7.71
N MET A 357 27.14 13.96 8.85
CA MET A 357 28.35 13.66 9.63
C MET A 357 29.31 12.76 8.85
N MET A 358 28.78 11.76 8.14
CA MET A 358 29.60 10.91 7.26
C MET A 358 30.24 11.73 6.12
N GLN A 359 29.47 12.63 5.49
CA GLN A 359 29.97 13.54 4.46
C GLN A 359 31.07 14.48 4.98
N ALA A 360 30.90 15.04 6.17
CA ALA A 360 31.89 15.89 6.81
C ALA A 360 33.17 15.08 7.15
N ALA A 361 33.02 13.84 7.60
CA ALA A 361 34.15 12.94 7.88
C ALA A 361 34.90 12.51 6.61
N MET A 362 34.20 12.19 5.52
CA MET A 362 34.81 11.84 4.23
C MET A 362 35.56 13.02 3.59
N ASN A 363 35.01 14.23 3.71
CA ASN A 363 35.66 15.44 3.19
C ASN A 363 36.96 15.78 3.93
N LYS A 364 37.11 15.42 5.21
CA LYS A 364 38.38 15.60 5.97
C LYS A 364 39.53 14.74 5.45
N VAL A 365 39.25 13.67 4.69
CA VAL A 365 40.28 12.78 4.13
C VAL A 365 40.80 13.29 2.77
N GLN A 366 40.07 14.21 2.12
CA GLN A 366 40.48 14.86 0.88
C GLN A 366 41.00 16.28 1.17
N ASP A 367 42.17 16.38 1.79
CA ASP A 367 42.89 17.65 1.97
C ASP A 367 43.14 18.33 0.60
N GLY A 368 42.70 19.59 0.46
CA GLY A 368 43.27 20.55 -0.49
C GLY A 368 42.35 21.31 -1.45
N VAL A 369 41.08 20.93 -1.65
CA VAL A 369 40.18 21.65 -2.58
C VAL A 369 39.26 22.61 -1.82
N LYS A 370 39.49 23.92 -1.98
CA LYS A 370 38.63 24.98 -1.40
C LYS A 370 37.21 24.92 -1.99
N SER A 371 36.23 24.66 -1.11
CA SER A 371 34.79 24.97 -1.17
C SER A 371 33.96 24.39 -2.35
N ASP A 372 33.54 23.14 -2.20
CA ASP A 372 32.77 22.38 -3.21
C ASP A 372 31.23 22.63 -3.15
N HIS A 373 30.77 23.61 -2.36
CA HIS A 373 29.34 23.84 -2.00
C HIS A 373 28.86 25.28 -2.21
N PHE A 374 29.74 26.13 -2.73
CA PHE A 374 29.46 27.51 -3.11
C PHE A 374 29.42 27.63 -4.64
N TYR A 375 28.45 28.36 -5.17
CA TYR A 375 28.28 28.53 -6.61
C TYR A 375 28.09 30.02 -6.96
N ASP A 376 28.94 30.54 -7.85
CA ASP A 376 28.96 31.94 -8.28
C ASP A 376 28.77 32.13 -9.79
N HIS A 377 28.50 31.06 -10.53
CA HIS A 377 28.43 31.07 -11.99
C HIS A 377 27.29 31.95 -12.54
N LEU A 378 26.28 32.28 -11.73
CA LEU A 378 25.16 33.17 -12.08
C LEU A 378 25.42 34.64 -11.70
N SER A 379 26.44 34.95 -10.90
CA SER A 379 26.67 36.27 -10.30
C SER A 379 26.90 37.40 -11.32
N LYS A 380 27.39 37.07 -12.51
CA LYS A 380 27.75 38.05 -13.56
C LYS A 380 26.61 38.39 -14.53
N GLN A 381 25.41 37.84 -14.34
CA GLN A 381 24.27 38.18 -15.20
C GLN A 381 23.75 39.60 -14.87
N ASP A 382 23.16 40.27 -15.86
CA ASP A 382 22.60 41.62 -15.68
C ASP A 382 21.25 41.61 -14.96
N ASP A 383 20.42 40.61 -15.27
CA ASP A 383 19.14 40.27 -14.65
C ASP A 383 19.04 38.75 -14.49
N LEU A 384 18.13 38.27 -13.63
CA LEU A 384 17.94 36.84 -13.43
C LEU A 384 16.50 36.50 -13.02
N TRP A 385 15.88 35.59 -13.77
CA TRP A 385 14.61 34.95 -13.39
C TRP A 385 14.86 33.61 -12.72
N PHE A 386 14.25 33.39 -11.56
CA PHE A 386 14.32 32.12 -10.83
C PHE A 386 12.97 31.75 -10.20
N ASP A 387 12.68 30.47 -10.11
CA ASP A 387 11.42 29.93 -9.58
C ASP A 387 11.67 29.20 -8.25
N PHE A 388 10.68 29.23 -7.36
CA PHE A 388 10.63 28.47 -6.12
C PHE A 388 9.34 27.64 -6.04
N MET A 389 9.46 26.37 -5.67
CA MET A 389 8.35 25.48 -5.33
C MET A 389 8.76 24.53 -4.21
N ALA A 390 7.81 23.97 -3.45
CA ALA A 390 8.07 22.96 -2.44
C ALA A 390 6.91 21.96 -2.34
N ASP A 391 7.13 20.84 -1.63
CA ASP A 391 6.12 19.83 -1.28
C ASP A 391 5.50 19.18 -2.52
N THR A 392 6.33 18.42 -3.20
CA THR A 392 6.01 17.76 -4.47
C THR A 392 5.77 16.26 -4.27
N GLY A 393 5.21 15.60 -5.28
CA GLY A 393 5.19 14.14 -5.29
C GLY A 393 4.17 13.46 -4.36
N ASP A 394 3.18 14.17 -3.80
CA ASP A 394 2.00 13.52 -3.21
C ASP A 394 0.99 13.11 -4.29
N GLY A 395 0.66 14.03 -5.21
CA GLY A 395 -0.17 13.75 -6.37
C GLY A 395 0.59 13.97 -7.68
N GLY A 396 0.53 13.01 -8.61
CA GLY A 396 1.18 13.15 -9.91
C GLY A 396 0.54 14.24 -10.77
N ASN A 397 -0.80 14.35 -10.76
CA ASN A 397 -1.54 15.40 -11.48
C ASN A 397 -1.18 16.81 -10.98
N SER A 398 -1.10 17.01 -9.67
CA SER A 398 -0.78 18.30 -9.05
C SER A 398 0.68 18.68 -9.31
N THR A 399 1.61 17.75 -9.07
CA THR A 399 3.04 17.95 -9.35
C THR A 399 3.28 18.29 -10.83
N TYR A 400 2.64 17.55 -11.74
CA TYR A 400 2.74 17.82 -13.18
C TYR A 400 2.18 19.17 -13.57
N SER A 401 1.08 19.61 -12.96
CA SER A 401 0.46 20.90 -13.27
C SER A 401 1.40 22.07 -13.00
N VAL A 402 2.14 22.02 -11.88
CA VAL A 402 3.14 23.04 -11.55
C VAL A 402 4.38 22.88 -12.44
N ALA A 403 4.90 21.66 -12.61
CA ALA A 403 6.06 21.40 -13.47
C ALA A 403 5.83 21.86 -14.93
N ARG A 404 4.62 21.65 -15.48
CA ARG A 404 4.22 22.12 -16.83
C ARG A 404 4.33 23.64 -16.93
N LEU A 405 3.91 24.39 -15.92
CA LEU A 405 4.02 25.86 -15.89
C LEU A 405 5.47 26.32 -15.81
N LEU A 406 6.28 25.68 -14.96
CA LEU A 406 7.71 25.96 -14.83
C LEU A 406 8.47 25.70 -16.14
N ALA A 407 8.04 24.71 -16.93
CA ALA A 407 8.69 24.35 -18.20
C ALA A 407 8.40 25.33 -19.34
N GLN A 408 7.28 26.06 -19.31
CA GLN A 408 6.86 26.91 -20.44
C GLN A 408 7.89 28.01 -20.73
N PRO A 409 8.23 28.30 -22.00
CA PRO A 409 9.16 29.38 -22.35
C PRO A 409 8.72 30.76 -21.86
N SER A 410 7.40 30.99 -21.83
CA SER A 410 6.78 32.18 -21.28
C SER A 410 5.37 31.86 -20.81
N LEU A 411 4.92 32.48 -19.72
CA LEU A 411 3.55 32.39 -19.22
C LEU A 411 2.85 33.73 -19.49
N ARG A 412 1.68 33.68 -20.12
CA ARG A 412 0.83 34.86 -20.32
C ARG A 412 -0.25 34.86 -19.26
N VAL A 413 -0.22 35.85 -18.38
CA VAL A 413 -1.17 35.98 -17.27
C VAL A 413 -1.96 37.27 -17.44
N SER A 414 -3.28 37.18 -17.26
CA SER A 414 -4.14 38.36 -17.32
C SER A 414 -4.13 39.07 -15.96
N THR A 415 -3.80 40.36 -15.96
CA THR A 415 -3.76 41.23 -14.78
C THR A 415 -4.67 42.43 -15.05
N GLY A 416 -5.93 42.34 -14.62
CA GLY A 416 -6.96 43.32 -14.99
C GLY A 416 -7.15 43.37 -16.51
N ASP A 417 -7.03 44.57 -17.10
CA ASP A 417 -7.16 44.79 -18.55
C ASP A 417 -5.86 44.53 -19.34
N SER A 418 -4.76 44.16 -18.66
CA SER A 418 -3.44 43.96 -19.28
C SER A 418 -3.02 42.49 -19.26
N VAL A 419 -2.25 42.06 -20.26
CA VAL A 419 -1.65 40.72 -20.30
C VAL A 419 -0.16 40.84 -20.01
N LEU A 420 0.28 40.29 -18.88
CA LEU A 420 1.69 40.23 -18.51
C LEU A 420 2.30 38.94 -19.06
N SER A 421 3.46 39.05 -19.71
CA SER A 421 4.22 37.90 -20.22
C SER A 421 5.46 37.67 -19.37
N LEU A 422 5.46 36.61 -18.58
CA LEU A 422 6.55 36.25 -17.68
C LEU A 422 7.44 35.18 -18.34
N PRO A 423 8.73 35.46 -18.59
CA PRO A 423 9.63 34.48 -19.19
C PRO A 423 9.91 33.31 -18.23
N ARG A 424 10.37 32.19 -18.77
CA ARG A 424 10.83 31.05 -17.96
C ARG A 424 12.04 31.42 -17.12
N ALA A 425 12.08 30.94 -15.89
CA ALA A 425 13.24 31.02 -15.02
C ALA A 425 14.45 30.22 -15.57
N LYS A 426 15.65 30.74 -15.33
CA LYS A 426 16.92 30.02 -15.56
C LYS A 426 17.32 29.14 -14.37
N LEU A 427 16.78 29.41 -13.19
CA LEU A 427 17.06 28.68 -11.96
C LEU A 427 15.74 28.25 -11.31
N LEU A 428 15.62 26.96 -10.97
CA LEU A 428 14.55 26.42 -10.14
C LEU A 428 15.12 26.03 -8.78
N ILE A 429 14.45 26.42 -7.71
CA ILE A 429 14.78 25.98 -6.36
C ILE A 429 13.61 25.18 -5.80
N VAL A 430 13.88 23.94 -5.38
CA VAL A 430 12.87 23.07 -4.77
C VAL A 430 13.11 23.01 -3.26
N GLY A 431 12.12 23.46 -2.49
CA GLY A 431 12.17 23.69 -1.05
C GLY A 431 11.88 22.48 -0.18
N GLY A 432 12.24 21.25 -0.58
CA GLY A 432 12.02 20.04 0.23
C GLY A 432 10.72 19.30 -0.06
N ASP A 433 10.61 18.14 0.59
CA ASP A 433 9.52 17.17 0.47
C ASP A 433 9.27 16.76 -0.98
N LEU A 434 10.18 15.93 -1.49
CA LEU A 434 10.22 15.64 -2.92
C LEU A 434 9.28 14.52 -3.34
N ALA A 435 9.05 13.51 -2.48
CA ALA A 435 8.18 12.39 -2.80
C ALA A 435 7.58 11.73 -1.56
N TYR A 436 6.24 11.68 -1.52
CA TYR A 436 5.47 11.08 -0.44
C TYR A 436 5.16 9.58 -0.68
N PRO A 437 4.81 8.82 0.37
CA PRO A 437 4.86 9.19 1.79
C PRO A 437 6.26 9.08 2.39
N ASN A 438 7.18 8.36 1.73
CA ASN A 438 8.51 8.10 2.22
C ASN A 438 9.51 8.02 1.04
N PRO A 439 10.81 8.20 1.30
CA PRO A 439 11.82 8.21 0.27
C PRO A 439 12.12 6.77 -0.14
N SER A 440 12.07 6.53 -1.45
CA SER A 440 12.43 5.26 -2.07
C SER A 440 12.72 5.49 -3.55
N ALA A 441 13.39 4.53 -4.19
CA ALA A 441 13.58 4.57 -5.64
C ALA A 441 12.24 4.71 -6.39
N PHE A 442 11.22 3.97 -5.98
CA PHE A 442 9.90 4.01 -6.60
C PHE A 442 9.22 5.36 -6.44
N THR A 443 9.19 5.92 -5.22
CA THR A 443 8.52 7.20 -4.96
C THR A 443 9.22 8.34 -5.68
N TYR A 444 10.56 8.42 -5.65
CA TYR A 444 11.31 9.45 -6.40
C TYR A 444 11.11 9.31 -7.92
N GLN A 445 11.23 8.12 -8.50
CA GLN A 445 11.04 7.93 -9.94
C GLN A 445 9.61 8.30 -10.39
N ARG A 446 8.61 7.82 -9.67
CA ARG A 446 7.21 7.89 -10.10
C ARG A 446 6.52 9.18 -9.70
N ARG A 447 6.87 9.76 -8.55
CA ARG A 447 6.18 10.91 -7.98
C ARG A 447 6.93 12.23 -8.18
N LEU A 448 8.26 12.20 -8.27
CA LEU A 448 9.09 13.37 -8.57
C LEU A 448 9.55 13.41 -10.03
N PHE A 449 10.37 12.44 -10.46
CA PHE A 449 11.04 12.50 -11.77
C PHE A 449 10.06 12.43 -12.94
N CYS A 450 9.14 11.46 -12.95
CA CYS A 450 8.20 11.26 -14.05
C CYS A 450 7.38 12.53 -14.41
N PRO A 451 6.74 13.25 -13.46
CA PRO A 451 6.10 14.53 -13.76
C PRO A 451 7.03 15.57 -14.37
N PHE A 452 8.24 15.74 -13.84
CA PHE A 452 9.21 16.72 -14.36
C PHE A 452 9.72 16.35 -15.75
N GLU A 453 10.02 15.07 -15.99
CA GLU A 453 10.44 14.55 -17.31
C GLU A 453 9.35 14.72 -18.37
N TYR A 454 8.09 14.59 -18.00
CA TYR A 454 6.97 14.86 -18.91
C TYR A 454 6.74 16.35 -19.14
N ALA A 455 7.14 17.22 -18.21
CA ALA A 455 6.97 18.66 -18.33
C ALA A 455 8.09 19.27 -19.19
N LEU A 456 9.31 18.79 -18.98
CA LEU A 456 10.50 19.17 -19.73
C LEU A 456 11.40 17.94 -19.86
N GLN A 457 11.54 17.40 -21.06
CA GLN A 457 12.24 16.13 -21.26
C GLN A 457 13.73 16.21 -20.94
N PRO A 458 14.35 15.16 -20.38
CA PRO A 458 15.79 15.12 -20.22
C PRO A 458 16.52 15.05 -21.57
N PRO A 459 17.83 15.33 -21.60
CA PRO A 459 18.63 15.19 -22.81
C PRO A 459 18.57 13.77 -23.38
N SER A 460 18.71 13.63 -24.70
CA SER A 460 18.51 12.34 -25.39
C SER A 460 19.51 11.24 -24.98
N TRP A 461 20.66 11.61 -24.40
CA TRP A 461 21.67 10.69 -23.90
C TRP A 461 21.52 10.35 -22.41
N TYR A 462 20.56 10.97 -21.71
CA TYR A 462 20.26 10.66 -20.32
C TYR A 462 19.80 9.21 -20.20
N LYS A 463 20.37 8.47 -19.24
CA LYS A 463 19.91 7.14 -18.87
C LYS A 463 19.37 7.15 -17.45
N GLU A 464 18.25 6.47 -17.24
CA GLU A 464 17.56 6.47 -15.95
C GLU A 464 18.43 5.93 -14.80
N ASP A 465 19.26 4.92 -15.06
CA ASP A 465 20.14 4.31 -14.06
C ASP A 465 21.52 4.99 -13.94
N GLN A 466 21.77 6.08 -14.68
CA GLN A 466 23.07 6.75 -14.67
C GLN A 466 23.32 7.50 -13.36
N VAL A 467 24.55 7.33 -12.85
CA VAL A 467 25.08 8.01 -11.68
C VAL A 467 26.29 8.82 -12.12
N ALA A 468 26.29 10.12 -11.85
CA ALA A 468 27.39 11.01 -12.17
C ALA A 468 28.59 10.69 -11.27
N VAL A 469 29.70 10.30 -11.89
CA VAL A 469 30.97 10.04 -11.19
C VAL A 469 31.59 11.35 -10.70
N HIS A 470 31.56 12.37 -11.55
CA HIS A 470 32.04 13.72 -11.25
C HIS A 470 30.94 14.73 -11.57
N LYS A 471 30.53 15.50 -10.56
CA LYS A 471 29.60 16.62 -10.75
C LYS A 471 30.34 17.97 -10.78
N PRO A 472 29.86 18.95 -11.57
CA PRO A 472 28.75 18.86 -12.52
C PRO A 472 29.13 18.09 -13.80
N GLU A 473 28.24 17.22 -14.29
CA GLU A 473 28.42 16.50 -15.56
C GLU A 473 27.90 17.37 -16.72
N LEU A 474 28.74 18.28 -17.19
CA LEU A 474 28.35 19.28 -18.18
C LEU A 474 27.96 18.65 -19.54
N PRO A 475 26.97 19.23 -20.26
CA PRO A 475 26.63 18.80 -21.61
C PRO A 475 27.82 18.89 -22.58
N HIS A 476 27.79 18.09 -23.65
CA HIS A 476 28.79 18.19 -24.72
C HIS A 476 28.86 19.61 -25.29
N GLY A 477 30.07 20.15 -25.42
CA GLY A 477 30.32 21.51 -25.91
C GLY A 477 30.32 22.60 -24.83
N VAL A 478 30.04 22.25 -23.56
CA VAL A 478 30.10 23.17 -22.42
C VAL A 478 31.30 22.82 -21.55
N SER A 479 32.29 23.71 -21.49
CA SER A 479 33.51 23.48 -20.70
C SER A 479 33.37 23.94 -19.25
N GLU A 480 32.57 24.97 -19.01
CA GLU A 480 32.35 25.55 -17.69
C GLU A 480 30.86 25.75 -17.40
N LEU A 481 30.46 25.63 -16.13
CA LEU A 481 29.05 25.79 -15.72
C LEU A 481 28.47 27.17 -16.08
N LYS A 482 29.30 28.22 -16.08
CA LYS A 482 28.92 29.59 -16.46
C LYS A 482 28.51 29.74 -17.94
N GLN A 483 28.90 28.78 -18.80
CA GLN A 483 28.58 28.78 -20.24
C GLN A 483 27.25 28.06 -20.54
N TYR A 484 26.65 27.38 -19.56
CA TYR A 484 25.39 26.68 -19.73
C TYR A 484 24.21 27.66 -19.61
N ASP A 485 23.43 27.79 -20.70
CA ASP A 485 22.29 28.72 -20.79
C ASP A 485 20.92 28.06 -20.49
N GLY A 486 20.89 26.74 -20.29
CA GLY A 486 19.66 26.03 -19.96
C GLY A 486 19.22 26.19 -18.51
N PRO A 487 17.99 25.76 -18.17
CA PRO A 487 17.49 25.86 -16.81
C PRO A 487 18.24 24.91 -15.87
N GLN A 488 18.52 25.39 -14.66
CA GLN A 488 19.21 24.66 -13.60
C GLN A 488 18.26 24.42 -12.41
N CYS A 489 18.53 23.38 -11.63
CA CYS A 489 17.74 23.04 -10.44
C CYS A 489 18.65 22.79 -9.24
N PHE A 490 18.29 23.41 -8.12
CA PHE A 490 18.86 23.19 -6.80
C PHE A 490 17.75 22.80 -5.82
N VAL A 491 18.02 21.87 -4.92
CA VAL A 491 17.00 21.23 -4.11
C VAL A 491 17.50 21.07 -2.68
N ILE A 492 16.69 21.41 -1.69
CA ILE A 492 16.96 21.02 -0.28
C ILE A 492 16.07 19.84 0.10
N PRO A 493 16.45 18.98 1.05
CA PRO A 493 15.59 17.91 1.54
C PRO A 493 14.56 18.41 2.56
N GLY A 494 13.38 17.78 2.56
CA GLY A 494 12.38 17.92 3.62
C GLY A 494 12.38 16.76 4.62
N ASN A 495 11.50 16.82 5.61
CA ASN A 495 11.29 15.76 6.60
C ASN A 495 10.95 14.42 5.94
N HIS A 496 10.15 14.41 4.86
CA HIS A 496 9.82 13.18 4.13
C HIS A 496 11.02 12.60 3.37
N ASP A 497 12.02 13.40 3.02
CA ASP A 497 13.26 12.91 2.37
C ASP A 497 14.24 12.31 3.38
N TRP A 498 14.09 12.68 4.65
CA TRP A 498 14.96 12.24 5.72
C TRP A 498 14.56 10.91 6.35
N PHE A 499 13.37 10.36 6.03
CA PHE A 499 12.88 9.08 6.58
C PHE A 499 13.73 7.84 6.23
N ASP A 500 14.73 7.91 5.36
CA ASP A 500 15.72 6.84 5.15
C ASP A 500 17.15 7.23 5.56
N GLY A 501 17.32 8.35 6.27
CA GLY A 501 18.63 8.91 6.60
C GLY A 501 19.30 9.63 5.42
N LEU A 502 18.50 10.20 4.50
CA LEU A 502 18.93 11.01 3.35
C LEU A 502 19.59 10.21 2.21
N HIS A 503 19.57 8.87 2.27
CA HIS A 503 20.25 8.02 1.29
C HIS A 503 19.64 8.18 -0.12
N THR A 504 18.31 8.13 -0.24
CA THR A 504 17.62 8.28 -1.54
C THR A 504 17.85 9.67 -2.13
N PHE A 505 17.78 10.72 -1.31
CA PHE A 505 18.07 12.08 -1.74
C PHE A 505 19.47 12.20 -2.34
N MET A 506 20.49 11.65 -1.65
CA MET A 506 21.86 11.68 -2.15
C MET A 506 21.99 11.01 -3.51
N ARG A 507 21.41 9.82 -3.67
CA ARG A 507 21.45 9.08 -4.94
C ARG A 507 20.76 9.83 -6.08
N TYR A 508 19.59 10.40 -5.84
CA TYR A 508 18.76 10.96 -6.91
C TYR A 508 19.02 12.44 -7.18
N ILE A 509 19.38 13.23 -6.18
CA ILE A 509 19.62 14.68 -6.34
C ILE A 509 21.12 14.94 -6.48
N CYS A 510 21.92 14.48 -5.53
CA CYS A 510 23.36 14.77 -5.51
C CYS A 510 24.18 13.93 -6.50
N HIS A 511 23.67 12.80 -6.97
CA HIS A 511 24.37 11.93 -7.93
C HIS A 511 23.73 11.81 -9.32
N LYS A 512 22.50 12.27 -9.56
CA LYS A 512 21.97 12.43 -10.93
C LYS A 512 22.19 13.85 -11.45
N SER A 513 22.43 13.98 -12.74
CA SER A 513 22.75 15.25 -13.38
C SER A 513 21.52 16.03 -13.89
N TRP A 514 20.36 15.37 -13.97
CA TRP A 514 19.16 15.93 -14.60
C TRP A 514 17.89 15.53 -13.86
N LEU A 515 17.01 16.49 -13.62
CA LEU A 515 15.61 16.29 -13.25
C LEU A 515 14.78 16.72 -14.46
N GLY A 516 14.34 15.78 -15.29
CA GLY A 516 13.84 16.14 -16.62
C GLY A 516 14.88 16.97 -17.38
N GLY A 517 14.47 18.10 -17.98
CA GLY A 517 15.36 19.01 -18.68
C GLY A 517 16.04 20.08 -17.81
N TRP A 518 15.91 20.01 -16.48
CA TRP A 518 16.62 20.88 -15.56
C TRP A 518 17.95 20.25 -15.14
N PHE A 519 19.04 20.99 -15.30
CA PHE A 519 20.38 20.54 -14.94
C PHE A 519 20.63 20.65 -13.43
N MET A 520 21.16 19.60 -12.79
CA MET A 520 21.38 19.54 -11.33
C MET A 520 22.88 19.50 -10.98
N PRO A 521 23.55 20.67 -10.84
CA PRO A 521 24.97 20.74 -10.50
C PRO A 521 25.29 20.48 -9.02
N GLN A 522 24.26 20.42 -8.17
CA GLN A 522 24.35 20.27 -6.72
C GLN A 522 25.05 18.97 -6.28
N LYS A 523 25.94 19.07 -5.27
CA LYS A 523 26.74 17.95 -4.72
C LYS A 523 26.37 17.53 -3.29
N LYS A 524 25.74 18.40 -2.50
CA LYS A 524 25.36 18.18 -1.08
C LYS A 524 23.92 18.60 -0.86
N SER A 525 23.34 18.29 0.30
CA SER A 525 21.95 18.64 0.63
C SER A 525 21.70 20.12 0.93
N TYR A 526 22.75 20.89 1.20
CA TYR A 526 22.72 22.34 1.41
C TYR A 526 23.68 23.05 0.45
N PHE A 527 23.46 24.34 0.20
CA PHE A 527 24.25 25.13 -0.75
C PHE A 527 24.16 26.63 -0.50
N ALA A 528 25.14 27.37 -1.02
CA ALA A 528 25.10 28.83 -1.14
C ALA A 528 25.27 29.26 -2.62
N LEU A 529 24.32 30.06 -3.13
CA LEU A 529 24.38 30.64 -4.47
C LEU A 529 24.62 32.15 -4.38
N GLN A 530 25.60 32.64 -5.12
CA GLN A 530 25.75 34.07 -5.39
C GLN A 530 25.02 34.42 -6.68
N LEU A 531 24.01 35.28 -6.58
CA LEU A 531 23.19 35.78 -7.67
C LEU A 531 23.66 37.19 -8.09
N PRO A 532 23.14 37.74 -9.20
CA PRO A 532 23.44 39.11 -9.60
C PRO A 532 23.13 40.17 -8.55
N LYS A 533 23.78 41.32 -8.69
CA LYS A 533 23.46 42.57 -7.97
C LYS A 533 23.54 42.46 -6.43
N GLY A 534 24.38 41.56 -5.90
CA GLY A 534 24.58 41.39 -4.47
C GLY A 534 23.50 40.56 -3.78
N TRP A 535 22.71 39.80 -4.54
CA TRP A 535 21.76 38.83 -3.99
C TRP A 535 22.41 37.47 -3.75
N TRP A 536 21.97 36.81 -2.68
CA TRP A 536 22.44 35.49 -2.30
C TRP A 536 21.27 34.57 -1.96
N VAL A 537 21.42 33.27 -2.22
CA VAL A 537 20.47 32.25 -1.75
C VAL A 537 21.19 31.21 -0.91
N PHE A 538 20.71 31.00 0.32
CA PHE A 538 21.16 29.93 1.20
C PHE A 538 20.07 28.86 1.31
N GLY A 539 20.34 27.67 0.78
CA GLY A 539 19.48 26.50 0.95
C GLY A 539 19.97 25.67 2.13
N LEU A 540 19.15 25.57 3.18
CA LEU A 540 19.51 24.91 4.44
C LEU A 540 18.86 23.53 4.57
N ASP A 541 19.60 22.57 5.12
CA ASP A 541 19.11 21.22 5.41
C ASP A 541 18.87 21.07 6.93
N LEU A 542 17.60 21.14 7.34
CA LEU A 542 17.19 21.09 8.74
C LEU A 542 17.06 19.67 9.33
N ALA A 543 17.10 18.64 8.48
CA ALA A 543 16.77 17.26 8.84
C ALA A 543 15.48 17.12 9.69
N LEU A 544 15.41 16.10 10.56
CA LEU A 544 14.24 15.83 11.44
C LEU A 544 14.27 16.58 12.78
N HIS A 545 15.29 17.41 13.03
CA HIS A 545 15.46 18.15 14.30
C HIS A 545 15.22 19.66 14.12
N ASN A 546 14.78 20.07 12.94
CA ASN A 546 14.34 21.43 12.62
C ASN A 546 15.41 22.50 12.90
N ASP A 547 16.69 22.17 12.68
CA ASP A 547 17.81 23.10 12.78
C ASP A 547 18.99 22.68 11.90
N ILE A 548 19.92 23.59 11.67
CA ILE A 548 21.18 23.27 10.97
C ILE A 548 22.21 22.70 11.95
N ASP A 549 23.00 21.74 11.47
CA ASP A 549 24.12 21.20 12.26
C ASP A 549 25.30 22.18 12.34
N VAL A 550 26.29 21.85 13.18
CA VAL A 550 27.47 22.69 13.43
C VAL A 550 28.34 22.88 12.17
N TYR A 551 28.39 21.90 11.26
CA TYR A 551 29.18 22.00 10.02
C TYR A 551 28.52 22.93 9.01
N GLN A 552 27.20 22.83 8.85
CA GLN A 552 26.42 23.79 8.05
C GLN A 552 26.54 25.20 8.63
N PHE A 553 26.37 25.35 9.94
CA PHE A 553 26.53 26.65 10.61
C PHE A 553 27.92 27.24 10.36
N LYS A 554 28.99 26.45 10.53
CA LYS A 554 30.35 26.88 10.22
C LYS A 554 30.50 27.32 8.75
N PHE A 555 30.00 26.53 7.81
CA PHE A 555 30.06 26.85 6.39
C PHE A 555 29.37 28.19 6.07
N PHE A 556 28.12 28.39 6.50
CA PHE A 556 27.39 29.62 6.19
C PHE A 556 28.01 30.82 6.89
N THR A 557 28.49 30.68 8.12
CA THR A 557 29.16 31.79 8.82
C THR A 557 30.50 32.18 8.18
N GLU A 558 31.26 31.22 7.65
CA GLU A 558 32.48 31.50 6.84
C GLU A 558 32.13 32.21 5.53
N VAL A 559 31.12 31.73 4.79
CA VAL A 559 30.63 32.40 3.56
C VAL A 559 30.20 33.84 3.84
N VAL A 560 29.45 34.05 4.94
CA VAL A 560 28.98 35.38 5.35
C VAL A 560 30.11 36.34 5.73
N LYS A 561 31.18 35.82 6.37
CA LYS A 561 32.34 36.62 6.77
C LYS A 561 33.30 36.91 5.62
N GLU A 562 33.50 35.96 4.72
CA GLU A 562 34.53 36.04 3.68
C GLU A 562 34.02 36.61 2.35
N LYS A 563 32.73 36.44 2.04
CA LYS A 563 32.19 36.70 0.69
C LYS A 563 30.95 37.59 0.63
N VAL A 564 30.04 37.50 1.59
CA VAL A 564 28.80 38.31 1.57
C VAL A 564 29.13 39.72 2.03
N GLY A 565 28.95 40.71 1.14
CA GLY A 565 29.20 42.11 1.45
C GLY A 565 28.25 42.69 2.51
N GLU A 566 28.59 43.86 3.04
CA GLU A 566 27.77 44.55 4.05
C GLU A 566 26.41 45.01 3.48
N ASN A 567 26.38 45.36 2.19
CA ASN A 567 25.18 45.81 1.48
C ASN A 567 24.47 44.68 0.69
N ASP A 568 25.03 43.46 0.72
CA ASP A 568 24.43 42.31 0.04
C ASP A 568 23.15 41.86 0.76
N SER A 569 22.25 41.24 0.00
CA SER A 569 20.95 40.75 0.49
C SER A 569 20.87 39.23 0.35
N VAL A 570 20.35 38.58 1.39
CA VAL A 570 20.28 37.12 1.49
C VAL A 570 18.82 36.65 1.51
N ILE A 571 18.56 35.61 0.70
CA ILE A 571 17.33 34.82 0.71
C ILE A 571 17.65 33.49 1.38
N ILE A 572 16.92 33.15 2.44
CA ILE A 572 17.06 31.86 3.12
C ILE A 572 15.91 30.95 2.70
N ILE A 573 16.25 29.71 2.34
CA ILE A 573 15.30 28.67 1.98
C ILE A 573 15.44 27.52 2.97
N THR A 574 14.35 27.19 3.64
CA THR A 574 14.21 26.04 4.54
C THR A 574 13.04 25.19 4.10
N HIS A 575 13.02 23.88 4.37
CA HIS A 575 11.84 23.09 4.01
C HIS A 575 10.66 23.43 4.91
N GLU A 576 10.90 23.59 6.21
CA GLU A 576 9.86 23.86 7.20
C GLU A 576 9.79 25.37 7.54
N PRO A 577 8.58 25.96 7.68
CA PRO A 577 8.38 27.34 8.10
C PRO A 577 8.35 27.42 9.64
N ASN A 578 9.49 27.17 10.28
CA ASN A 578 9.56 27.08 11.75
C ASN A 578 8.94 28.31 12.43
N TRP A 579 9.09 29.52 11.88
CA TRP A 579 8.50 30.74 12.46
C TRP A 579 6.97 30.65 12.64
N LEU A 580 6.29 29.95 11.73
CA LEU A 580 4.83 29.81 11.75
C LEU A 580 4.39 28.60 12.57
N LEU A 581 5.11 27.48 12.46
CA LEU A 581 4.83 26.27 13.22
C LEU A 581 5.17 26.43 14.70
N ASP A 582 6.30 27.04 15.04
CA ASP A 582 6.68 27.37 16.42
C ASP A 582 5.63 28.27 17.07
N TRP A 583 5.14 29.28 16.34
CA TRP A 583 4.02 30.11 16.81
C TRP A 583 2.76 29.29 17.03
N TYR A 584 2.43 28.39 16.10
CA TYR A 584 1.24 27.57 16.20
C TYR A 584 1.31 26.58 17.37
N TRP A 585 2.44 25.91 17.57
CA TRP A 585 2.65 24.90 18.61
C TRP A 585 3.08 25.49 19.96
N ASN A 586 3.41 26.78 19.99
CA ASN A 586 4.02 27.46 21.14
C ASN A 586 5.34 26.78 21.56
N ASP A 587 6.19 26.54 20.57
CA ASP A 587 7.52 25.93 20.69
C ASP A 587 8.61 26.89 20.17
N VAL A 588 9.89 26.51 20.28
CA VAL A 588 11.03 27.25 19.73
C VAL A 588 12.04 26.27 19.14
N SER A 589 12.18 26.28 17.82
CA SER A 589 13.14 25.49 17.05
C SER A 589 14.14 26.39 16.29
N GLY A 590 15.06 25.80 15.51
CA GLY A 590 15.98 26.55 14.65
C GLY A 590 16.89 27.54 15.37
N LYS A 591 17.51 27.14 16.49
CA LYS A 591 18.39 28.03 17.29
C LYS A 591 19.63 28.46 16.50
N ASN A 592 20.27 27.53 15.79
CA ASN A 592 21.44 27.85 14.98
C ASN A 592 21.06 28.68 13.75
N VAL A 593 19.92 28.41 13.12
CA VAL A 593 19.39 29.27 12.05
C VAL A 593 19.13 30.69 12.57
N THR A 594 18.50 30.83 13.74
CA THR A 594 18.22 32.13 14.35
C THR A 594 19.52 32.88 14.68
N HIS A 595 20.52 32.19 15.22
CA HIS A 595 21.87 32.72 15.46
C HIS A 595 22.54 33.20 14.15
N LEU A 596 22.45 32.42 13.07
CA LEU A 596 22.98 32.80 11.77
C LEU A 596 22.30 34.08 11.23
N VAL A 597 20.98 34.17 11.37
CA VAL A 597 20.21 35.33 10.91
C VAL A 597 20.50 36.58 11.74
N HIS A 598 20.41 36.47 13.07
CA HIS A 598 20.52 37.61 13.97
C HIS A 598 21.96 38.12 14.07
N ASP A 599 22.91 37.26 14.44
CA ASP A 599 24.26 37.70 14.82
C ASP A 599 25.23 37.80 13.64
N TYR A 600 25.01 37.04 12.56
CA TYR A 600 25.91 37.03 11.40
C TYR A 600 25.35 37.81 10.21
N LEU A 601 24.09 37.57 9.83
CA LEU A 601 23.48 38.30 8.72
C LEU A 601 23.09 39.74 9.11
N LYS A 602 22.74 40.00 10.38
CA LYS A 602 22.51 41.36 10.91
C LYS A 602 21.59 42.23 10.03
N GLY A 603 20.41 41.71 9.68
CA GLY A 603 19.42 42.41 8.84
C GLY A 603 19.65 42.35 7.32
N ARG A 604 20.66 41.60 6.86
CA ARG A 604 20.86 41.28 5.44
C ARG A 604 19.92 40.19 4.91
N CYS A 605 19.26 39.42 5.78
CA CYS A 605 18.23 38.48 5.37
C CYS A 605 16.95 39.26 4.97
N LYS A 606 16.68 39.40 3.67
CA LYS A 606 15.51 40.15 3.19
C LYS A 606 14.28 39.26 3.06
N LEU A 607 14.48 37.99 2.73
CA LEU A 607 13.42 37.05 2.45
C LEU A 607 13.75 35.68 3.03
N ARG A 608 12.81 35.09 3.78
CA ARG A 608 12.85 33.67 4.13
C ARG A 608 11.68 32.94 3.48
N MET A 609 11.95 31.83 2.82
CA MET A 609 10.97 31.02 2.10
C MET A 609 10.97 29.58 2.62
N ALA A 610 9.79 28.97 2.71
CA ALA A 610 9.66 27.56 3.07
C ALA A 610 8.44 26.86 2.45
N GLY A 611 8.46 25.53 2.52
CA GLY A 611 7.37 24.60 2.17
C GLY A 611 6.66 24.05 3.41
N ASP A 612 6.51 22.73 3.50
CA ASP A 612 5.88 21.86 4.52
C ASP A 612 4.38 22.14 4.76
N LEU A 613 4.01 23.41 4.83
CA LEU A 613 2.63 23.86 4.81
C LEU A 613 2.17 24.05 3.37
N HIS A 614 1.24 23.20 2.94
CA HIS A 614 0.80 23.07 1.55
C HIS A 614 -0.20 24.15 1.10
N HIS A 615 0.07 25.39 1.46
CA HIS A 615 -0.65 26.58 1.04
C HIS A 615 0.36 27.68 0.71
N TYR A 616 -0.13 28.81 0.19
CA TYR A 616 0.68 30.01 0.08
C TYR A 616 0.27 31.03 1.14
N MET A 617 1.25 31.61 1.83
CA MET A 617 1.02 32.69 2.79
C MET A 617 2.23 33.62 2.85
N ARG A 618 1.99 34.93 2.75
CA ARG A 618 3.02 35.96 2.88
C ARG A 618 2.79 36.82 4.10
N HIS A 619 3.84 36.98 4.88
CA HIS A 619 3.94 37.95 5.95
C HIS A 619 5.01 39.00 5.63
N SER A 620 4.69 40.25 5.92
CA SER A 620 5.61 41.38 5.76
C SER A 620 5.81 42.04 7.10
N HIS A 621 7.05 42.41 7.39
CA HIS A 621 7.38 43.21 8.57
C HIS A 621 6.57 44.52 8.61
N VAL A 622 6.10 44.88 9.80
CA VAL A 622 5.46 46.18 10.08
C VAL A 622 6.53 47.16 10.53
N PRO A 623 6.80 48.26 9.78
CA PRO A 623 7.86 49.22 10.09
C PRO A 623 7.91 49.62 11.57
N SER A 624 9.11 49.57 12.16
CA SER A 624 9.39 49.96 13.54
C SER A 624 10.80 50.58 13.62
N ASP A 625 11.10 51.29 14.72
CA ASP A 625 12.36 52.05 14.87
C ASP A 625 13.61 51.16 15.05
N GLY A 626 13.45 49.84 15.20
CA GLY A 626 14.54 48.89 15.41
C GLY A 626 15.01 48.16 14.14
N PRO A 627 16.24 47.61 14.15
CA PRO A 627 16.72 46.76 13.06
C PRO A 627 15.87 45.49 12.96
N VAL A 628 15.65 45.01 11.74
CA VAL A 628 14.78 43.88 11.44
C VAL A 628 15.61 42.74 10.89
N ASP A 629 15.52 41.58 11.54
CA ASP A 629 16.26 40.39 11.13
C ASP A 629 15.81 39.86 9.75
N VAL A 630 14.50 39.85 9.49
CA VAL A 630 13.90 39.38 8.23
C VAL A 630 12.75 40.30 7.78
N GLN A 631 12.75 40.76 6.53
CA GLN A 631 11.70 41.68 6.06
C GLN A 631 10.44 40.94 5.60
N HIS A 632 10.59 39.83 4.87
CA HIS A 632 9.49 39.04 4.33
C HIS A 632 9.61 37.56 4.66
N LEU A 633 8.48 36.95 5.02
CA LEU A 633 8.34 35.52 5.28
C LEU A 633 7.32 34.94 4.31
N ILE A 634 7.71 33.94 3.53
CA ILE A 634 6.83 33.26 2.56
C ILE A 634 6.77 31.77 2.88
N VAL A 635 5.55 31.27 2.95
CA VAL A 635 5.25 29.84 2.88
C VAL A 635 4.68 29.57 1.49
N ASN A 636 5.23 28.59 0.76
CA ASN A 636 4.68 28.12 -0.50
C ASN A 636 4.93 26.63 -0.73
N GLY A 637 4.18 25.79 -0.03
CA GLY A 637 4.19 24.33 -0.21
C GLY A 637 3.19 23.80 -1.24
N CYS A 638 2.85 24.61 -2.25
CA CYS A 638 1.79 24.28 -3.19
C CYS A 638 2.25 23.46 -4.41
N GLY A 639 3.41 22.80 -4.35
CA GLY A 639 4.05 22.18 -5.52
C GLY A 639 3.41 20.88 -5.99
N GLY A 640 2.78 20.11 -5.10
CA GLY A 640 2.18 18.82 -5.45
C GLY A 640 1.37 18.15 -4.34
N ALA A 641 1.67 18.44 -3.08
CA ALA A 641 1.01 17.93 -1.89
C ALA A 641 -0.48 18.29 -1.77
N PHE A 642 -1.25 17.55 -0.98
CA PHE A 642 -2.64 17.92 -0.65
C PHE A 642 -2.67 19.30 0.02
N LEU A 643 -3.69 20.11 -0.28
CA LEU A 643 -3.84 21.45 0.31
C LEU A 643 -3.88 21.41 1.84
N HIS A 644 -3.18 22.32 2.53
CA HIS A 644 -3.38 22.62 3.97
C HIS A 644 -4.28 23.85 4.19
N PRO A 645 -4.88 24.02 5.39
CA PRO A 645 -5.68 25.20 5.68
C PRO A 645 -4.82 26.46 5.87
N THR A 646 -5.36 27.62 5.48
CA THR A 646 -4.76 28.94 5.75
C THR A 646 -5.39 29.62 6.96
N HIS A 647 -6.69 29.43 7.20
CA HIS A 647 -7.44 30.09 8.29
C HIS A 647 -6.90 29.80 9.69
N VAL A 648 -6.32 28.61 9.90
CA VAL A 648 -5.67 28.20 11.16
C VAL A 648 -4.49 29.09 11.54
N PHE A 649 -3.82 29.65 10.53
CA PHE A 649 -2.62 30.47 10.71
C PHE A 649 -2.89 31.98 10.66
N GLY A 650 -4.14 32.41 10.44
CA GLY A 650 -4.49 33.83 10.30
C GLY A 650 -4.26 34.70 11.55
N GLY A 651 -3.96 34.09 12.70
CA GLY A 651 -3.62 34.78 13.95
C GLY A 651 -2.15 35.14 14.12
N PHE A 652 -1.26 34.74 13.21
CA PHE A 652 0.18 34.98 13.31
C PHE A 652 0.52 36.48 13.19
N LYS A 653 1.34 37.00 14.11
CA LYS A 653 1.68 38.43 14.19
C LYS A 653 3.12 38.76 14.58
N LYS A 654 3.88 37.82 15.13
CA LYS A 654 5.22 38.10 15.69
C LYS A 654 6.19 36.97 15.39
N ALA A 655 7.40 37.33 15.00
CA ALA A 655 8.56 36.44 14.88
C ALA A 655 9.85 37.28 15.01
N TYR A 656 10.96 36.69 15.44
CA TYR A 656 12.25 37.39 15.54
C TYR A 656 12.21 38.72 16.33
N GLY A 657 11.40 38.80 17.38
CA GLY A 657 11.21 40.05 18.13
C GLY A 657 10.48 41.18 17.39
N ALA A 658 10.08 40.98 16.13
CA ALA A 658 9.41 41.96 15.30
C ALA A 658 7.94 41.61 15.02
N THR A 659 7.16 42.60 14.60
CA THR A 659 5.73 42.44 14.25
C THR A 659 5.56 42.29 12.75
N TYR A 660 4.69 41.38 12.34
CA TYR A 660 4.39 41.07 10.93
C TYR A 660 2.89 41.18 10.66
N ASP A 661 2.57 41.55 9.44
CA ASP A 661 1.20 41.58 8.91
C ASP A 661 1.05 40.56 7.77
N THR A 662 -0.09 39.86 7.76
CA THR A 662 -0.41 38.87 6.71
C THR A 662 -0.90 39.61 5.48
N LYS A 663 -0.09 39.65 4.41
CA LYS A 663 -0.41 40.41 3.19
C LYS A 663 -1.22 39.62 2.17
N ALA A 664 -0.98 38.32 2.07
CA ALA A 664 -1.67 37.44 1.15
C ALA A 664 -1.73 36.01 1.68
N ALA A 665 -2.82 35.30 1.36
CA ALA A 665 -2.98 33.88 1.63
C ALA A 665 -3.75 33.23 0.48
N TYR A 666 -3.32 32.04 0.05
CA TYR A 666 -3.95 31.28 -1.00
C TYR A 666 -4.05 29.78 -0.63
N PRO A 667 -5.27 29.22 -0.53
CA PRO A 667 -6.57 29.89 -0.67
C PRO A 667 -6.80 30.97 0.40
N SER A 668 -7.77 31.86 0.16
CA SER A 668 -8.16 32.87 1.15
C SER A 668 -8.56 32.21 2.48
N LEU A 669 -8.43 32.93 3.60
CA LEU A 669 -8.78 32.39 4.92
C LEU A 669 -10.26 31.94 4.95
N GLU A 670 -11.15 32.72 4.32
CA GLU A 670 -12.57 32.38 4.23
C GLU A 670 -12.83 31.13 3.39
N ASP A 671 -12.23 31.03 2.20
CA ASP A 671 -12.38 29.86 1.35
C ASP A 671 -11.81 28.61 2.02
N SER A 672 -10.70 28.75 2.73
CA SER A 672 -10.09 27.67 3.49
C SER A 672 -11.05 27.12 4.56
N GLY A 673 -11.73 27.97 5.33
CA GLY A 673 -12.74 27.55 6.30
C GLY A 673 -13.93 26.84 5.65
N ARG A 674 -14.39 27.33 4.48
CA ARG A 674 -15.46 26.69 3.71
C ARG A 674 -15.06 25.32 3.16
N ILE A 675 -13.81 25.18 2.71
CA ILE A 675 -13.27 23.90 2.21
C ILE A 675 -13.30 22.83 3.30
N ALA A 676 -13.07 23.21 4.57
CA ALA A 676 -13.10 22.29 5.70
C ALA A 676 -14.44 21.57 5.88
N LEU A 677 -15.57 22.12 5.39
CA LEU A 677 -16.89 21.43 5.36
C LEU A 677 -16.83 20.09 4.61
N GLY A 678 -15.85 19.93 3.72
CA GLY A 678 -15.54 18.66 3.09
C GLY A 678 -15.32 17.51 4.08
N ASN A 679 -14.90 17.77 5.32
CA ASN A 679 -14.73 16.74 6.34
C ASN A 679 -16.04 16.03 6.69
N ILE A 680 -17.18 16.74 6.68
CA ILE A 680 -18.48 16.11 6.91
C ILE A 680 -18.94 15.35 5.66
N LEU A 681 -18.85 16.00 4.49
CA LEU A 681 -19.50 15.52 3.27
C LEU A 681 -18.66 14.50 2.46
N LYS A 682 -17.33 14.56 2.56
CA LYS A 682 -16.40 13.84 1.68
C LYS A 682 -15.47 12.90 2.42
N PHE A 683 -15.33 12.99 3.75
CA PHE A 683 -14.44 12.13 4.52
C PHE A 683 -14.70 10.65 4.23
N ARG A 684 -15.93 10.17 4.40
CA ARG A 684 -16.28 8.77 4.11
C ARG A 684 -15.97 8.36 2.66
N LYS A 685 -16.35 9.21 1.69
CA LYS A 685 -16.12 8.93 0.27
C LYS A 685 -14.63 8.79 -0.06
N LYS A 686 -13.78 9.57 0.62
CA LYS A 686 -12.33 9.53 0.45
C LYS A 686 -11.69 8.42 1.30
N ASN A 687 -12.22 8.13 2.47
CA ASN A 687 -11.57 7.32 3.49
C ASN A 687 -12.44 6.11 3.86
N TRP A 688 -13.14 5.51 2.90
CA TRP A 688 -14.06 4.40 3.16
C TRP A 688 -13.39 3.19 3.83
N GLN A 689 -12.07 3.03 3.70
CA GLN A 689 -11.33 2.00 4.42
C GLN A 689 -11.23 2.26 5.93
N PHE A 690 -11.27 3.52 6.37
CA PHE A 690 -11.36 3.90 7.78
C PHE A 690 -12.61 3.28 8.43
N ASP A 691 -13.72 3.18 7.67
CA ASP A 691 -14.95 2.56 8.12
C ASP A 691 -14.74 1.10 8.57
N PHE A 692 -13.79 0.38 7.97
CA PHE A 692 -13.53 -1.02 8.31
C PHE A 692 -13.08 -1.17 9.77
N ILE A 693 -12.05 -0.40 10.15
CA ILE A 693 -11.54 -0.37 11.53
C ILE A 693 -12.59 0.24 12.46
N GLY A 694 -13.23 1.32 12.03
CA GLY A 694 -14.27 2.00 12.77
C GLY A 694 -15.45 1.11 13.16
N GLY A 695 -15.95 0.30 12.23
CA GLY A 695 -17.04 -0.63 12.48
C GLY A 695 -16.65 -1.76 13.44
N ILE A 696 -15.41 -2.25 13.38
CA ILE A 696 -14.89 -3.22 14.37
C ILE A 696 -14.85 -2.59 15.76
N LEU A 697 -14.39 -1.34 15.88
CA LEU A 697 -14.39 -0.62 17.14
C LEU A 697 -15.81 -0.45 17.70
N TYR A 698 -16.78 -0.05 16.88
CA TYR A 698 -18.17 0.05 17.31
C TYR A 698 -18.74 -1.30 17.75
N PHE A 699 -18.41 -2.38 17.05
CA PHE A 699 -18.84 -3.71 17.46
C PHE A 699 -18.24 -4.10 18.81
N LEU A 700 -16.96 -3.80 19.08
CA LEU A 700 -16.34 -4.02 20.39
C LEU A 700 -17.01 -3.21 21.49
N LEU A 701 -17.40 -1.95 21.22
CA LEU A 701 -18.17 -1.13 22.16
C LEU A 701 -19.54 -1.77 22.45
N GLY A 702 -20.18 -2.37 21.44
CA GLY A 702 -21.48 -3.06 21.53
C GLY A 702 -21.44 -4.49 22.09
N PHE A 703 -20.27 -5.15 22.02
CA PHE A 703 -20.14 -6.61 22.03
C PHE A 703 -20.80 -7.29 23.22
N SER A 704 -20.55 -6.79 24.44
CA SER A 704 -21.02 -7.41 25.67
C SER A 704 -22.52 -7.22 25.95
N MET A 705 -23.21 -6.40 25.16
CA MET A 705 -24.64 -6.10 25.34
C MET A 705 -25.52 -6.84 24.33
N PHE A 706 -24.94 -7.57 23.38
CA PHE A 706 -25.72 -8.43 22.48
C PHE A 706 -25.98 -9.80 23.14
N PRO A 707 -27.18 -10.42 22.97
CA PRO A 707 -28.44 -9.83 22.50
C PRO A 707 -29.18 -9.00 23.55
N GLN A 708 -30.10 -8.15 23.10
CA GLN A 708 -31.00 -7.38 23.96
C GLN A 708 -32.37 -8.05 24.06
N CYS A 709 -32.67 -8.68 25.20
CA CYS A 709 -33.88 -9.50 25.35
C CYS A 709 -35.13 -8.73 25.84
N ASN A 710 -34.95 -7.58 26.49
CA ASN A 710 -36.04 -6.82 27.12
C ASN A 710 -36.37 -5.54 26.34
N LEU A 711 -36.66 -5.66 25.04
CA LEU A 711 -36.98 -4.50 24.18
C LEU A 711 -38.45 -4.13 24.15
N ASP A 712 -39.31 -5.00 24.72
CA ASP A 712 -40.76 -4.82 24.70
C ASP A 712 -41.21 -3.50 25.32
N VAL A 713 -40.48 -3.03 26.33
CA VAL A 713 -40.72 -1.77 27.03
C VAL A 713 -40.64 -0.55 26.09
N ILE A 714 -39.86 -0.65 25.00
CA ILE A 714 -39.75 0.42 24.00
C ILE A 714 -41.01 0.51 23.13
N LEU A 715 -41.72 -0.60 22.94
CA LEU A 715 -42.87 -0.71 22.02
C LEU A 715 -44.24 -0.69 22.74
N GLN A 716 -44.26 -0.48 24.06
CA GLN A 716 -45.48 -0.55 24.88
C GLN A 716 -46.20 0.79 25.06
N SER A 717 -45.60 1.93 24.69
CA SER A 717 -46.22 3.24 24.95
C SER A 717 -47.13 3.71 23.81
N ASP A 718 -48.33 4.21 24.12
CA ASP A 718 -49.30 4.60 23.09
C ASP A 718 -48.96 5.91 22.35
N SER A 719 -47.82 6.54 22.62
CA SER A 719 -47.42 7.82 22.02
C SER A 719 -46.01 7.78 21.43
N PHE A 720 -45.80 8.52 20.33
CA PHE A 720 -44.48 8.66 19.69
C PHE A 720 -43.42 9.26 20.63
N SER A 721 -43.79 10.24 21.45
CA SER A 721 -42.90 10.81 22.47
C SER A 721 -42.56 9.78 23.56
N GLY A 722 -43.52 8.94 23.95
CA GLY A 722 -43.29 7.82 24.86
C GLY A 722 -42.26 6.82 24.33
N HIS A 723 -42.36 6.46 23.04
CA HIS A 723 -41.41 5.56 22.39
C HIS A 723 -39.99 6.14 22.39
N ILE A 724 -39.85 7.45 22.09
CA ILE A 724 -38.55 8.14 22.10
C ILE A 724 -37.95 8.15 23.51
N TRP A 725 -38.73 8.52 24.53
CA TRP A 725 -38.24 8.54 25.92
C TRP A 725 -37.86 7.16 26.42
N SER A 726 -38.66 6.14 26.11
CA SER A 726 -38.36 4.74 26.45
C SER A 726 -37.08 4.26 25.75
N PHE A 727 -36.92 4.58 24.45
CA PHE A 727 -35.71 4.26 23.70
C PHE A 727 -34.44 4.87 24.33
N PHE A 728 -34.44 6.18 24.60
CA PHE A 728 -33.28 6.83 25.24
C PHE A 728 -33.07 6.38 26.69
N GLY A 729 -34.14 6.04 27.41
CA GLY A 729 -34.07 5.39 28.72
C GLY A 729 -33.36 4.04 28.66
N THR A 730 -33.66 3.21 27.65
CA THR A 730 -32.97 1.95 27.42
C THR A 730 -31.51 2.17 27.05
N VAL A 731 -31.19 3.11 26.15
CA VAL A 731 -29.79 3.46 25.83
C VAL A 731 -29.00 3.85 27.09
N TRP A 732 -29.63 4.60 28.01
CA TRP A 732 -29.02 4.95 29.29
C TRP A 732 -28.80 3.75 30.20
N ASN A 733 -29.76 2.83 30.27
CA ASN A 733 -29.61 1.58 31.04
C ASN A 733 -28.48 0.71 30.48
N GLU A 734 -28.35 0.61 29.15
CA GLU A 734 -27.25 -0.11 28.50
C GLU A 734 -25.89 0.56 28.77
N PHE A 735 -25.84 1.88 28.81
CA PHE A 735 -24.64 2.60 29.22
C PHE A 735 -24.25 2.27 30.67
N LEU A 736 -25.20 2.24 31.61
CA LEU A 736 -24.94 1.83 32.99
C LEU A 736 -24.50 0.37 33.08
N TYR A 737 -25.10 -0.51 32.27
CA TYR A 737 -24.71 -1.91 32.18
C TYR A 737 -23.26 -2.06 31.68
N LEU A 738 -22.86 -1.32 30.66
CA LEU A 738 -21.50 -1.29 30.14
C LEU A 738 -20.50 -0.95 31.25
N LEU A 739 -20.79 0.06 32.08
CA LEU A 739 -19.91 0.50 33.16
C LEU A 739 -19.82 -0.49 34.32
N GLN A 740 -20.91 -1.19 34.65
CA GLN A 740 -20.99 -2.00 35.85
C GLN A 740 -20.67 -3.48 35.62
N HIS A 741 -21.06 -4.03 34.46
CA HIS A 741 -21.10 -5.48 34.25
C HIS A 741 -20.29 -5.95 33.02
N SER A 742 -19.97 -5.07 32.07
CA SER A 742 -19.22 -5.47 30.87
C SER A 742 -17.71 -5.38 31.06
N HIS A 743 -16.97 -6.44 30.71
CA HIS A 743 -15.50 -6.42 30.75
C HIS A 743 -14.88 -6.06 29.39
N VAL A 744 -15.35 -6.69 28.30
CA VAL A 744 -14.79 -6.52 26.95
C VAL A 744 -15.14 -5.14 26.40
N SER A 745 -16.43 -4.77 26.43
CA SER A 745 -16.89 -3.47 25.96
C SER A 745 -16.36 -2.31 26.79
N LEU A 746 -16.21 -2.48 28.11
CA LEU A 746 -15.56 -1.49 28.98
C LEU A 746 -14.08 -1.28 28.62
N LEU A 747 -13.32 -2.35 28.37
CA LEU A 747 -11.92 -2.24 27.93
C LEU A 747 -11.82 -1.51 26.58
N GLY A 748 -12.70 -1.84 25.64
CA GLY A 748 -12.81 -1.15 24.35
C GLY A 748 -13.13 0.35 24.53
N ALA A 749 -14.07 0.67 25.42
CA ALA A 749 -14.46 2.04 25.74
C ALA A 749 -13.30 2.83 26.40
N LEU A 750 -12.59 2.25 27.36
CA LEU A 750 -11.41 2.85 27.98
C LEU A 750 -10.29 3.09 26.97
N GLY A 751 -10.03 2.11 26.09
CA GLY A 751 -9.06 2.25 25.00
C GLY A 751 -9.42 3.38 24.05
N LEU A 752 -10.70 3.48 23.65
CA LEU A 752 -11.18 4.57 22.79
C LEU A 752 -11.13 5.93 23.50
N LEU A 753 -11.45 6.01 24.79
CA LEU A 753 -11.35 7.25 25.56
C LEU A 753 -9.91 7.74 25.65
N ILE A 754 -8.96 6.85 25.97
CA ILE A 754 -7.53 7.18 25.99
C ILE A 754 -7.11 7.67 24.62
N ALA A 755 -7.44 6.94 23.55
CA ALA A 755 -7.13 7.33 22.18
C ALA A 755 -7.73 8.69 21.80
N ALA A 756 -8.98 8.96 22.16
CA ALA A 756 -9.65 10.23 21.86
C ALA A 756 -8.99 11.41 22.58
N VAL A 757 -8.57 11.24 23.84
CA VAL A 757 -7.89 12.30 24.61
C VAL A 757 -6.46 12.50 24.13
N THR A 758 -5.73 11.44 23.79
CA THR A 758 -4.35 11.53 23.30
C THR A 758 -4.29 12.09 21.89
N PHE A 759 -5.29 11.79 21.05
CA PHE A 759 -5.42 12.31 19.69
C PHE A 759 -5.53 13.83 19.66
N VAL A 760 -6.17 14.47 20.66
CA VAL A 760 -6.20 15.94 20.73
C VAL A 760 -4.77 16.49 20.87
N PRO A 761 -4.33 17.42 20.02
CA PRO A 761 -2.94 17.87 19.98
C PRO A 761 -2.49 18.54 21.29
N SER A 762 -1.18 18.45 21.58
CA SER A 762 -0.54 19.00 22.78
C SER A 762 -0.64 20.51 22.92
N LYS A 763 -0.91 21.23 21.82
CA LYS A 763 -1.23 22.67 21.79
C LYS A 763 -2.32 23.07 22.80
N MET A 764 -3.25 22.17 23.09
CA MET A 764 -4.31 22.40 24.07
C MET A 764 -3.86 21.98 25.48
N SER A 765 -4.28 22.74 26.50
CA SER A 765 -4.04 22.35 27.89
C SER A 765 -4.67 20.99 28.20
N TRP A 766 -4.08 20.22 29.13
CA TRP A 766 -4.57 18.89 29.50
C TRP A 766 -6.07 18.87 29.82
N LYS A 767 -6.59 19.91 30.52
CA LYS A 767 -8.02 20.05 30.81
C LYS A 767 -8.87 20.15 29.54
N LYS A 768 -8.45 20.96 28.57
CA LYS A 768 -9.16 21.10 27.28
C LYS A 768 -9.08 19.80 26.46
N ARG A 769 -7.92 19.15 26.43
CA ARG A 769 -7.73 17.85 25.76
C ARG A 769 -8.67 16.79 26.33
N ALA A 770 -8.77 16.71 27.66
CA ALA A 770 -9.71 15.82 28.32
C ALA A 770 -11.17 16.14 27.94
N ILE A 771 -11.59 17.41 27.99
CA ILE A 771 -12.97 17.81 27.63
C ILE A 771 -13.29 17.44 26.17
N ILE A 772 -12.44 17.83 25.22
CA ILE A 772 -12.64 17.58 23.79
C ILE A 772 -12.64 16.07 23.51
N GLY A 773 -11.67 15.34 24.08
CA GLY A 773 -11.58 13.89 23.94
C GLY A 773 -12.78 13.16 24.55
N ILE A 774 -13.26 13.57 25.72
CA ILE A 774 -14.47 13.01 26.36
C ILE A 774 -15.70 13.26 25.49
N LEU A 775 -15.86 14.46 24.93
CA LEU A 775 -16.99 14.78 24.03
C LEU A 775 -16.95 13.91 22.76
N HIS A 776 -15.76 13.77 22.16
CA HIS A 776 -15.57 12.95 20.96
C HIS A 776 -15.83 11.46 21.24
N PHE A 777 -15.27 10.94 22.34
CA PHE A 777 -15.54 9.60 22.84
C PHE A 777 -17.03 9.38 23.10
N SER A 778 -17.69 10.31 23.78
CA SER A 778 -19.13 10.21 24.10
C SER A 778 -19.98 10.16 22.84
N ALA A 779 -19.62 10.92 21.79
CA ALA A 779 -20.30 10.86 20.50
C ALA A 779 -20.15 9.48 19.83
N HIS A 780 -18.96 8.88 19.86
CA HIS A 780 -18.75 7.53 19.33
C HIS A 780 -19.48 6.46 20.15
N LEU A 781 -19.41 6.54 21.48
CA LEU A 781 -20.08 5.58 22.38
C LEU A 781 -21.60 5.64 22.24
N ALA A 782 -22.18 6.85 22.29
CA ALA A 782 -23.62 7.03 22.12
C ALA A 782 -24.09 6.51 20.75
N SER A 783 -23.33 6.79 19.68
CA SER A 783 -23.65 6.27 18.34
C SER A 783 -23.62 4.74 18.30
N ALA A 784 -22.61 4.11 18.90
CA ALA A 784 -22.52 2.65 18.94
C ALA A 784 -23.70 2.01 19.69
N LEU A 785 -24.06 2.54 20.86
CA LEU A 785 -25.20 2.04 21.66
C LEU A 785 -26.54 2.24 20.96
N VAL A 786 -26.76 3.42 20.36
CA VAL A 786 -27.98 3.72 19.59
C VAL A 786 -28.10 2.77 18.40
N LEU A 787 -27.03 2.56 17.63
CA LEU A 787 -27.05 1.66 16.48
C LEU A 787 -27.27 0.20 16.89
N MET A 788 -26.68 -0.22 18.01
CA MET A 788 -26.85 -1.58 18.54
C MET A 788 -28.31 -1.79 18.89
N LEU A 789 -28.91 -0.84 19.60
CA LEU A 789 -30.32 -0.91 20.00
C LEU A 789 -31.26 -0.86 18.78
N LEU A 790 -30.95 -0.06 17.76
CA LEU A 790 -31.73 -0.02 16.51
C LEU A 790 -31.67 -1.34 15.74
N LEU A 791 -30.52 -1.99 15.67
CA LEU A 791 -30.38 -3.30 15.03
C LEU A 791 -31.21 -4.35 15.79
N GLU A 792 -31.07 -4.41 17.11
CA GLU A 792 -31.81 -5.35 17.95
C GLU A 792 -33.32 -5.10 17.91
N LEU A 793 -33.75 -3.83 17.93
CA LEU A 793 -35.16 -3.46 17.78
C LEU A 793 -35.72 -3.84 16.40
N GLY A 794 -34.92 -3.71 15.34
CA GLY A 794 -35.28 -4.16 14.00
C GLY A 794 -35.50 -5.67 13.94
N ILE A 795 -34.60 -6.45 14.54
CA ILE A 795 -34.74 -7.92 14.63
C ILE A 795 -35.97 -8.29 15.45
N GLU A 796 -36.18 -7.67 16.62
CA GLU A 796 -37.36 -7.89 17.47
C GLU A 796 -38.67 -7.58 16.73
N THR A 797 -38.70 -6.48 15.97
CA THR A 797 -39.87 -6.11 15.16
C THR A 797 -40.16 -7.18 14.10
N CYS A 798 -39.14 -7.68 13.41
CA CYS A 798 -39.28 -8.77 12.44
C CYS A 798 -39.79 -10.07 13.08
N ILE A 799 -39.30 -10.42 14.28
CA ILE A 799 -39.77 -11.60 15.02
C ILE A 799 -41.26 -11.44 15.39
N ARG A 800 -41.65 -10.28 15.93
CA ARG A 800 -43.05 -10.00 16.33
C ARG A 800 -44.04 -10.07 15.17
N HIS A 801 -43.63 -9.63 13.99
CA HIS A 801 -44.45 -9.68 12.78
C HIS A 801 -44.36 -11.02 12.04
N ASN A 802 -43.74 -12.05 12.64
CA ASN A 802 -43.53 -13.38 12.05
C ASN A 802 -42.78 -13.34 10.71
N LEU A 803 -41.87 -12.38 10.54
CA LEU A 803 -40.98 -12.29 9.38
C LEU A 803 -39.69 -13.09 9.55
N LEU A 804 -39.22 -13.25 10.80
CA LEU A 804 -38.02 -14.02 11.17
C LEU A 804 -38.32 -14.95 12.34
N ALA A 805 -37.52 -16.01 12.50
CA ALA A 805 -37.58 -17.01 13.55
C ALA A 805 -38.90 -17.79 13.65
N THR A 806 -39.49 -18.15 12.50
CA THR A 806 -40.80 -18.83 12.42
C THR A 806 -40.70 -20.35 12.40
N SER A 807 -39.74 -20.93 11.64
CA SER A 807 -39.58 -22.38 11.49
C SER A 807 -38.19 -22.94 11.87
N GLY A 808 -37.29 -22.08 12.37
CA GLY A 808 -35.97 -22.46 12.87
C GLY A 808 -34.82 -22.08 11.92
N TYR A 809 -33.65 -22.71 12.04
CA TYR A 809 -32.44 -22.30 11.31
C TYR A 809 -32.46 -22.51 9.78
N HIS A 810 -33.56 -23.02 9.22
CA HIS A 810 -33.60 -23.53 7.84
C HIS A 810 -34.79 -23.01 7.03
N THR A 811 -35.35 -21.87 7.40
CA THR A 811 -36.50 -21.23 6.75
C THR A 811 -36.28 -21.02 5.25
N LEU A 812 -35.10 -20.53 4.83
CA LEU A 812 -34.73 -20.42 3.41
C LEU A 812 -34.72 -21.77 2.67
N TYR A 813 -34.29 -22.85 3.32
CA TYR A 813 -34.29 -24.19 2.73
C TYR A 813 -35.71 -24.74 2.57
N GLU A 814 -36.59 -24.48 3.54
CA GLU A 814 -38.00 -24.87 3.46
C GLU A 814 -38.72 -24.12 2.34
N TRP A 815 -38.46 -22.81 2.20
CA TRP A 815 -38.93 -22.01 1.07
C TRP A 815 -38.39 -22.55 -0.26
N TYR A 816 -37.07 -22.80 -0.36
CA TYR A 816 -36.45 -23.39 -1.56
C TYR A 816 -37.15 -24.71 -1.93
N ARG A 817 -37.38 -25.60 -0.97
CA ARG A 817 -38.07 -26.88 -1.20
C ARG A 817 -39.53 -26.71 -1.60
N ALA A 818 -40.21 -25.66 -1.15
CA ALA A 818 -41.57 -25.35 -1.58
C ALA A 818 -41.56 -24.87 -3.04
N VAL A 819 -40.73 -23.89 -3.39
CA VAL A 819 -40.62 -23.33 -4.75
C VAL A 819 -40.09 -24.36 -5.74
N GLU A 820 -39.09 -25.16 -5.36
CA GLU A 820 -38.52 -26.25 -6.17
C GLU A 820 -39.59 -27.27 -6.53
N ARG A 821 -40.48 -27.63 -5.58
CA ARG A 821 -41.58 -28.57 -5.82
C ARG A 821 -42.67 -27.99 -6.72
N GLU A 822 -42.93 -26.69 -6.63
CA GLU A 822 -43.95 -26.00 -7.41
C GLU A 822 -43.51 -25.72 -8.86
N HIS A 823 -42.29 -25.20 -9.04
CA HIS A 823 -41.82 -24.70 -10.34
C HIS A 823 -40.97 -25.70 -11.12
N PHE A 824 -40.38 -26.69 -10.43
CA PHE A 824 -39.50 -27.68 -11.05
C PHE A 824 -39.89 -29.11 -10.59
N PRO A 825 -41.06 -29.63 -10.96
CA PRO A 825 -41.45 -30.99 -10.62
C PRO A 825 -40.44 -32.00 -11.19
N ASP A 826 -40.14 -33.06 -10.44
CA ASP A 826 -39.22 -34.11 -10.85
C ASP A 826 -39.99 -35.39 -11.24
N PRO A 827 -40.54 -35.43 -12.47
CA PRO A 827 -41.35 -36.56 -12.92
C PRO A 827 -40.56 -37.87 -13.04
N THR A 828 -39.22 -37.79 -13.05
CA THR A 828 -38.35 -38.96 -13.17
C THR A 828 -37.88 -39.51 -11.82
N GLY A 829 -38.11 -38.81 -10.71
CA GLY A 829 -37.58 -39.16 -9.38
C GLY A 829 -36.06 -39.10 -9.29
N LEU A 830 -35.41 -38.29 -10.14
CA LEU A 830 -33.96 -38.12 -10.16
C LEU A 830 -33.41 -37.58 -8.83
N ARG A 831 -34.12 -36.64 -8.19
CA ARG A 831 -33.73 -36.03 -6.91
C ARG A 831 -33.82 -37.04 -5.77
N ASP A 832 -34.89 -37.84 -5.71
CA ASP A 832 -35.01 -38.89 -4.71
C ASP A 832 -33.92 -39.96 -4.91
N ARG A 833 -33.56 -40.27 -6.16
CA ARG A 833 -32.41 -41.13 -6.48
C ARG A 833 -31.08 -40.50 -6.04
N ILE A 834 -30.85 -39.21 -6.30
CA ILE A 834 -29.63 -38.50 -5.87
C ILE A 834 -29.56 -38.44 -4.34
N GLU A 835 -30.68 -38.17 -3.65
CA GLU A 835 -30.75 -38.20 -2.19
C GLU A 835 -30.42 -39.60 -1.66
N GLN A 836 -30.94 -40.66 -2.28
CA GLN A 836 -30.60 -42.04 -1.93
C GLN A 836 -29.13 -42.38 -2.22
N TRP A 837 -28.60 -41.99 -3.39
CA TRP A 837 -27.21 -42.21 -3.80
C TRP A 837 -26.21 -41.47 -2.92
N THR A 838 -26.61 -40.31 -2.39
CA THR A 838 -25.80 -39.49 -1.49
C THR A 838 -26.11 -39.74 -0.02
N LEU A 839 -26.95 -40.73 0.31
CA LEU A 839 -27.38 -41.06 1.68
C LEU A 839 -27.96 -39.85 2.46
N GLY A 840 -28.60 -38.91 1.76
CA GLY A 840 -29.13 -37.68 2.34
C GLY A 840 -28.11 -36.55 2.47
N LEU A 841 -26.87 -36.73 2.01
CA LEU A 841 -25.83 -35.69 2.06
C LEU A 841 -26.15 -34.54 1.10
N TYR A 842 -26.69 -34.82 -0.09
CA TYR A 842 -27.10 -33.78 -1.05
C TYR A 842 -28.06 -32.75 -0.45
N PRO A 843 -29.25 -33.14 0.09
CA PRO A 843 -30.16 -32.18 0.69
C PRO A 843 -29.61 -31.58 1.99
N ALA A 844 -28.81 -32.33 2.79
CA ALA A 844 -28.18 -31.80 3.99
C ALA A 844 -27.16 -30.68 3.68
N CYS A 845 -26.30 -30.88 2.67
CA CYS A 845 -25.33 -29.87 2.24
C CYS A 845 -26.03 -28.60 1.76
N ILE A 846 -27.09 -28.72 0.94
CA ILE A 846 -27.88 -27.56 0.50
C ILE A 846 -28.54 -26.87 1.71
N LYS A 847 -29.14 -27.63 2.62
CA LYS A 847 -29.80 -27.13 3.83
C LYS A 847 -28.85 -26.33 4.73
N TYR A 848 -27.65 -26.84 4.99
CA TYR A 848 -26.65 -26.15 5.82
C TYR A 848 -25.99 -24.98 5.07
N LEU A 849 -25.73 -25.13 3.77
CA LEU A 849 -25.21 -24.05 2.94
C LEU A 849 -26.19 -22.86 2.92
N MET A 850 -27.48 -23.12 2.70
CA MET A 850 -28.52 -22.09 2.72
C MET A 850 -28.65 -21.42 4.08
N SER A 851 -28.55 -22.17 5.20
CA SER A 851 -28.54 -21.55 6.53
C SER A 851 -27.35 -20.61 6.75
N ALA A 852 -26.20 -20.84 6.11
CA ALA A 852 -25.07 -19.94 6.19
C ALA A 852 -25.30 -18.62 5.41
N PHE A 853 -26.20 -18.62 4.43
CA PHE A 853 -26.60 -17.42 3.68
C PHE A 853 -27.81 -16.70 4.30
N ASP A 854 -28.61 -17.38 5.12
CA ASP A 854 -29.77 -16.83 5.83
C ASP A 854 -29.40 -16.24 7.19
N VAL A 855 -28.42 -15.33 7.18
CA VAL A 855 -27.83 -14.74 8.38
C VAL A 855 -28.86 -14.05 9.30
N PRO A 856 -29.86 -13.28 8.81
CA PRO A 856 -30.89 -12.68 9.65
C PRO A 856 -31.73 -13.71 10.41
N GLU A 857 -32.08 -14.83 9.77
CA GLU A 857 -32.83 -15.92 10.41
C GLU A 857 -31.99 -16.60 11.49
N VAL A 858 -30.70 -16.88 11.20
CA VAL A 858 -29.76 -17.44 12.19
C VAL A 858 -29.62 -16.50 13.39
N MET A 859 -29.50 -15.19 13.16
CA MET A 859 -29.45 -14.19 14.24
C MET A 859 -30.72 -14.21 15.08
N ALA A 860 -31.90 -14.17 14.44
CA ALA A 860 -33.19 -14.11 15.12
C ALA A 860 -33.47 -15.38 15.94
N VAL A 861 -33.27 -16.57 15.34
CA VAL A 861 -33.49 -17.86 16.02
C VAL A 861 -32.52 -18.04 17.18
N THR A 862 -31.24 -17.72 16.98
CA THR A 862 -30.23 -17.83 18.05
C THR A 862 -30.52 -16.85 19.18
N ARG A 863 -30.88 -15.60 18.85
CA ARG A 863 -31.29 -14.58 19.81
C ARG A 863 -32.50 -15.04 20.64
N SER A 864 -33.56 -15.55 20.00
CA SER A 864 -34.74 -16.06 20.71
C SER A 864 -34.40 -17.22 21.64
N ASN A 865 -33.45 -18.08 21.26
CA ASN A 865 -32.96 -19.16 22.12
C ASN A 865 -32.16 -18.64 23.32
N ILE A 866 -31.28 -17.66 23.11
CA ILE A 866 -30.52 -17.00 24.21
C ILE A 866 -31.49 -16.34 25.19
N CYS A 867 -32.48 -15.60 24.70
CA CYS A 867 -33.42 -14.88 25.56
C CYS A 867 -34.35 -15.80 26.34
N LYS A 868 -34.67 -17.01 25.83
CA LYS A 868 -35.51 -17.99 26.52
C LYS A 868 -34.73 -18.87 27.50
N ASN A 869 -33.55 -19.35 27.09
CA ASN A 869 -32.82 -20.42 27.80
C ASN A 869 -31.52 -19.94 28.45
N GLY A 870 -31.15 -18.68 28.27
CA GLY A 870 -29.87 -18.12 28.71
C GLY A 870 -28.72 -18.39 27.73
N ALA A 871 -27.68 -17.56 27.80
CA ALA A 871 -26.50 -17.68 26.93
C ALA A 871 -25.68 -18.95 27.18
N GLU A 872 -25.76 -19.51 28.40
CA GLU A 872 -25.07 -20.76 28.78
C GLU A 872 -25.62 -21.99 28.05
N ALA A 873 -26.84 -21.92 27.53
CA ALA A 873 -27.46 -23.01 26.77
C ALA A 873 -26.85 -23.18 25.37
N LEU A 874 -26.05 -22.22 24.89
CA LEU A 874 -25.37 -22.30 23.60
C LEU A 874 -24.00 -22.95 23.70
N SER A 875 -23.71 -23.81 22.72
CA SER A 875 -22.34 -24.26 22.49
C SER A 875 -21.45 -23.08 22.10
N ARG A 876 -20.14 -23.19 22.39
CA ARG A 876 -19.15 -22.17 21.99
C ARG A 876 -19.16 -21.91 20.48
N GLY A 877 -19.33 -22.96 19.67
CA GLY A 877 -19.46 -22.84 18.22
C GLY A 877 -20.71 -22.05 17.81
N GLY A 878 -21.85 -22.29 18.47
CA GLY A 878 -23.08 -21.53 18.22
C GLY A 878 -22.95 -20.06 18.65
N ALA A 879 -22.26 -19.76 19.76
CA ALA A 879 -21.97 -18.38 20.15
C ALA A 879 -21.08 -17.67 19.12
N ILE A 880 -20.05 -18.34 18.59
CA ILE A 880 -19.20 -17.79 17.52
C ILE A 880 -20.03 -17.47 16.27
N ILE A 881 -20.90 -18.40 15.85
CA ILE A 881 -21.78 -18.18 14.68
C ILE A 881 -22.70 -16.99 14.92
N TYR A 882 -23.29 -16.87 16.12
CA TYR A 882 -24.14 -15.75 16.49
C TYR A 882 -23.39 -14.41 16.40
N TYR A 883 -22.27 -14.26 17.11
CA TYR A 883 -21.52 -13.01 17.10
C TYR A 883 -20.91 -12.68 15.73
N ALA A 884 -20.51 -13.68 14.94
CA ALA A 884 -20.08 -13.46 13.57
C ALA A 884 -21.24 -12.94 12.69
N SER A 885 -22.44 -13.47 12.88
CA SER A 885 -23.65 -13.04 12.16
C SER A 885 -24.04 -11.61 12.53
N VAL A 886 -24.09 -11.29 13.84
CA VAL A 886 -24.34 -9.94 14.35
C VAL A 886 -23.28 -8.97 13.85
N PHE A 887 -21.99 -9.36 13.91
CA PHE A 887 -20.89 -8.53 13.42
C PHE A 887 -21.08 -8.14 11.97
N LEU A 888 -21.40 -9.08 11.07
CA LEU A 888 -21.55 -8.77 9.64
C LEU A 888 -22.59 -7.67 9.39
N TYR A 889 -23.77 -7.76 10.02
CA TYR A 889 -24.83 -6.77 9.84
C TYR A 889 -24.55 -5.47 10.59
N PHE A 890 -24.12 -5.57 11.85
CA PHE A 890 -23.82 -4.41 12.67
C PHE A 890 -22.66 -3.59 12.09
N TRP A 891 -21.64 -4.25 11.55
CA TRP A 891 -20.50 -3.61 10.90
C TRP A 891 -20.95 -2.81 9.68
N VAL A 892 -21.71 -3.42 8.75
CA VAL A 892 -22.25 -2.69 7.58
C VAL A 892 -23.13 -1.52 8.02
N PHE A 893 -23.98 -1.71 9.03
CA PHE A 893 -24.89 -0.69 9.53
C PHE A 893 -24.18 0.48 10.23
N SER A 894 -23.11 0.20 10.98
CA SER A 894 -22.39 1.20 11.78
C SER A 894 -21.35 2.00 10.99
N THR A 895 -20.74 1.40 9.96
CA THR A 895 -19.68 2.02 9.16
C THR A 895 -19.96 3.46 8.69
N PRO A 896 -21.16 3.83 8.17
CA PRO A 896 -21.43 5.20 7.74
C PRO A 896 -21.33 6.24 8.87
N ILE A 897 -21.79 5.85 10.06
CA ILE A 897 -21.90 6.73 11.22
C ILE A 897 -20.53 6.98 11.83
N VAL A 898 -19.65 5.98 11.85
CA VAL A 898 -18.28 6.15 12.37
C VAL A 898 -17.53 7.26 11.64
N SER A 899 -17.50 7.20 10.31
CA SER A 899 -16.88 8.25 9.49
C SER A 899 -17.57 9.60 9.63
N PHE A 900 -18.90 9.61 9.80
CA PHE A 900 -19.64 10.86 9.97
C PHE A 900 -19.29 11.57 11.29
N VAL A 901 -19.23 10.82 12.40
CA VAL A 901 -18.84 11.36 13.71
C VAL A 901 -17.40 11.89 13.66
N PHE A 902 -16.48 11.13 13.06
CA PHE A 902 -15.08 11.53 12.97
C PHE A 902 -14.86 12.73 12.03
N GLY A 903 -15.50 12.75 10.86
CA GLY A 903 -15.46 13.89 9.95
C GLY A 903 -16.07 15.16 10.55
N SER A 904 -17.14 15.02 11.34
CA SER A 904 -17.76 16.14 12.07
C SER A 904 -16.84 16.66 13.18
N TYR A 905 -16.16 15.78 13.90
CA TYR A 905 -15.13 16.15 14.87
C TYR A 905 -14.03 16.99 14.23
N LEU A 906 -13.44 16.52 13.12
CA LEU A 906 -12.39 17.25 12.41
C LEU A 906 -12.87 18.62 11.93
N TYR A 907 -14.09 18.70 11.38
CA TYR A 907 -14.70 19.98 10.98
C TYR A 907 -14.86 20.95 12.15
N ILE A 908 -15.34 20.47 13.30
CA ILE A 908 -15.56 21.31 14.48
C ILE A 908 -14.21 21.81 15.02
N CYS A 909 -13.25 20.89 15.16
CA CYS A 909 -11.93 21.15 15.69
C CYS A 909 -11.16 22.17 14.85
N ILE A 910 -11.17 22.04 13.53
CA ILE A 910 -10.41 22.95 12.69
C ILE A 910 -11.02 24.35 12.63
N ASN A 911 -12.34 24.48 12.52
CA ASN A 911 -12.99 25.79 12.35
C ASN A 911 -13.18 26.56 13.67
N TRP A 912 -13.51 25.89 14.77
CA TRP A 912 -13.76 26.57 16.05
C TRP A 912 -12.58 26.51 17.02
N LEU A 913 -11.80 25.43 17.00
CA LEU A 913 -10.69 25.25 17.94
C LEU A 913 -9.32 25.50 17.29
N GLN A 914 -9.26 25.64 15.96
CA GLN A 914 -8.03 25.86 15.18
C GLN A 914 -6.95 24.80 15.50
N ILE A 915 -7.38 23.54 15.59
CA ILE A 915 -6.52 22.35 15.78
C ILE A 915 -6.75 21.34 14.66
N HIS A 916 -5.88 20.32 14.57
CA HIS A 916 -5.95 19.26 13.56
C HIS A 916 -5.84 19.75 12.10
N PHE A 917 -4.98 20.74 11.85
CA PHE A 917 -4.83 21.30 10.51
C PHE A 917 -4.38 20.25 9.49
N ASP A 918 -3.50 19.33 9.91
CA ASP A 918 -2.94 18.28 9.06
C ASP A 918 -3.93 17.12 8.88
N GLU A 919 -4.48 16.59 9.97
CA GLU A 919 -5.45 15.48 9.97
C GLU A 919 -6.72 15.82 9.18
N ALA A 920 -7.26 17.03 9.39
CA ALA A 920 -8.47 17.45 8.70
C ALA A 920 -8.27 17.55 7.19
N PHE A 921 -7.18 18.16 6.72
CA PHE A 921 -7.01 18.41 5.29
C PHE A 921 -6.35 17.22 4.52
N SER A 922 -5.48 16.45 5.18
CA SER A 922 -4.93 15.20 4.62
C SER A 922 -6.04 14.19 4.34
N SER A 923 -7.10 14.15 5.17
CA SER A 923 -8.27 13.31 4.96
C SER A 923 -9.04 13.63 3.67
N LEU A 924 -8.98 14.88 3.20
CA LEU A 924 -9.72 15.36 2.04
C LEU A 924 -8.97 15.13 0.72
N ARG A 925 -7.64 15.03 0.77
CA ARG A 925 -6.75 14.79 -0.38
C ARG A 925 -7.06 15.74 -1.53
N ILE A 926 -6.98 17.03 -1.23
CA ILE A 926 -7.34 18.11 -2.14
C ILE A 926 -6.14 18.41 -3.05
N ALA A 927 -6.24 17.95 -4.30
CA ALA A 927 -5.24 18.20 -5.36
C ALA A 927 -5.26 19.62 -5.94
N ASN A 928 -6.29 20.40 -5.61
CA ASN A 928 -6.49 21.76 -6.11
C ASN A 928 -5.64 22.78 -5.34
N TYR A 929 -5.67 24.03 -5.79
CA TYR A 929 -4.91 25.15 -5.21
C TYR A 929 -3.40 24.86 -5.22
N LYS A 930 -2.83 24.87 -6.43
CA LYS A 930 -1.38 24.69 -6.63
C LYS A 930 -0.74 25.99 -7.05
N SER A 931 0.49 26.21 -6.65
CA SER A 931 1.19 27.48 -6.87
C SER A 931 2.70 27.31 -6.84
N PHE A 932 3.40 28.27 -7.41
CA PHE A 932 4.85 28.44 -7.31
C PHE A 932 5.16 29.93 -7.32
N THR A 933 6.36 30.29 -6.86
CA THR A 933 6.81 31.68 -6.81
C THR A 933 7.86 31.92 -7.90
N ARG A 934 7.63 32.88 -8.79
CA ARG A 934 8.58 33.35 -9.78
C ARG A 934 9.19 34.66 -9.33
N LEU A 935 10.50 34.73 -9.27
CA LEU A 935 11.28 35.87 -8.82
C LEU A 935 12.13 36.42 -9.95
N HIS A 936 12.34 37.73 -9.95
CA HIS A 936 13.14 38.45 -10.92
C HIS A 936 14.03 39.45 -10.20
N ILE A 937 15.35 39.26 -10.32
CA ILE A 937 16.32 40.30 -9.99
C ILE A 937 16.45 41.15 -11.24
N ASP A 938 15.94 42.38 -11.16
CA ASP A 938 15.97 43.30 -12.29
C ASP A 938 17.36 43.93 -12.49
N ARG A 939 17.48 44.79 -13.51
CA ARG A 939 18.73 45.46 -13.84
C ARG A 939 19.16 46.49 -12.78
N ALA A 940 18.21 47.05 -12.02
CA ALA A 940 18.47 47.96 -10.91
C ALA A 940 18.96 47.21 -9.65
N GLY A 941 18.66 45.91 -9.57
CA GLY A 941 18.95 45.03 -8.44
C GLY A 941 17.79 44.87 -7.47
N ASP A 942 16.60 45.34 -7.82
CA ASP A 942 15.37 45.08 -7.07
C ASP A 942 14.88 43.65 -7.33
N LEU A 943 14.28 43.03 -6.32
CA LEU A 943 13.71 41.69 -6.40
C LEU A 943 12.19 41.76 -6.55
N GLU A 944 11.71 41.59 -7.77
CA GLU A 944 10.28 41.45 -8.06
C GLU A 944 9.83 40.01 -7.85
N ILE A 945 8.68 39.82 -7.21
CA ILE A 945 8.18 38.50 -6.80
C ILE A 945 6.74 38.32 -7.24
N PHE A 946 6.48 37.29 -8.04
CA PHE A 946 5.17 36.91 -8.55
C PHE A 946 4.80 35.52 -8.03
N THR A 947 3.67 35.39 -7.32
CA THR A 947 3.15 34.08 -6.95
C THR A 947 2.07 33.67 -7.95
N LEU A 948 2.34 32.63 -8.74
CA LEU A 948 1.43 32.11 -9.75
C LEU A 948 0.69 30.89 -9.23
N ALA A 949 -0.61 30.84 -9.44
CA ALA A 949 -1.46 29.78 -8.91
C ALA A 949 -2.50 29.24 -9.91
N VAL A 950 -2.95 28.02 -9.65
CA VAL A 950 -3.99 27.29 -10.37
C VAL A 950 -5.00 26.73 -9.38
N ASP A 951 -6.25 27.15 -9.52
CA ASP A 951 -7.32 26.76 -8.59
C ASP A 951 -7.74 25.29 -8.75
N LYS A 952 -7.76 24.77 -9.98
CA LYS A 952 -8.23 23.41 -10.29
C LYS A 952 -7.19 22.64 -11.07
N VAL A 953 -6.77 21.51 -10.51
CA VAL A 953 -5.83 20.60 -11.18
C VAL A 953 -6.58 19.64 -12.11
N PRO A 954 -6.15 19.46 -13.37
CA PRO A 954 -6.73 18.49 -14.28
C PRO A 954 -6.57 17.05 -13.78
N LYS A 955 -7.57 16.22 -14.05
CA LYS A 955 -7.53 14.78 -13.79
C LYS A 955 -7.30 13.95 -15.06
N GLU A 956 -7.72 14.50 -16.19
CA GLU A 956 -7.64 13.84 -17.49
C GLU A 956 -6.66 14.62 -18.36
N TRP A 957 -5.67 13.88 -18.88
CA TRP A 957 -4.58 14.40 -19.69
C TRP A 957 -4.53 13.64 -21.00
N GLN A 958 -4.14 14.34 -22.05
CA GLN A 958 -3.96 13.79 -23.39
C GLN A 958 -2.62 14.25 -23.96
N LEU A 959 -2.11 13.52 -24.96
CA LEU A 959 -0.89 13.92 -25.66
C LEU A 959 -1.10 15.32 -26.25
N ASP A 960 -0.20 16.26 -25.95
CA ASP A 960 -0.29 17.63 -26.44
C ASP A 960 -0.05 17.63 -27.96
N PRO A 961 -1.04 18.00 -28.79
CA PRO A 961 -0.90 17.96 -30.25
C PRO A 961 0.24 18.85 -30.76
N HIS A 962 0.52 19.97 -30.07
CA HIS A 962 1.58 20.89 -30.47
C HIS A 962 2.97 20.32 -30.14
N TRP A 963 3.07 19.59 -29.04
CA TRP A 963 4.31 18.89 -28.67
C TRP A 963 4.63 17.74 -29.64
N ASP A 964 3.61 17.02 -30.10
CA ASP A 964 3.79 15.89 -31.03
C ASP A 964 4.07 16.35 -32.46
N ALA A 965 3.46 17.48 -32.88
CA ALA A 965 3.68 18.09 -34.20
C ALA A 965 5.03 18.82 -34.33
N GLU A 966 5.67 19.23 -33.23
CA GLU A 966 6.95 19.93 -33.26
C GLU A 966 8.08 19.01 -33.76
N PRO A 967 8.82 19.38 -34.81
CA PRO A 967 9.90 18.55 -35.36
C PRO A 967 11.00 18.31 -34.32
N ARG A 968 11.33 17.04 -34.08
CA ARG A 968 12.43 16.66 -33.17
C ARG A 968 13.75 16.69 -33.93
N GLN A 969 14.54 17.73 -33.71
CA GLN A 969 15.92 17.76 -34.19
C GLN A 969 16.78 16.84 -33.31
N ALA A 970 17.68 16.07 -33.92
CA ALA A 970 18.64 15.27 -33.18
C ALA A 970 19.50 16.20 -32.30
N GLN A 971 19.66 15.86 -31.02
CA GLN A 971 20.45 16.60 -30.03
C GLN A 971 19.89 17.96 -29.58
N GLN A 972 18.70 18.39 -30.03
CA GLN A 972 18.08 19.61 -29.51
C GLN A 972 17.62 19.43 -28.05
N MET A 973 18.07 20.34 -27.18
CA MET A 973 17.64 20.37 -25.78
C MET A 973 16.17 20.78 -25.65
N SER A 974 15.45 20.13 -24.74
CA SER A 974 14.00 20.32 -24.55
C SER A 974 13.61 21.75 -24.17
N HIS A 975 14.49 22.51 -23.49
CA HIS A 975 14.22 23.89 -23.09
C HIS A 975 14.23 24.89 -24.27
N HIS A 976 14.77 24.51 -25.43
CA HIS A 976 14.68 25.33 -26.65
C HIS A 976 13.37 25.11 -27.43
N ARG A 977 12.55 24.14 -27.03
CA ARG A 977 11.29 23.83 -27.68
C ARG A 977 10.24 24.90 -27.39
N LYS A 978 9.37 25.16 -28.36
CA LYS A 978 8.23 26.07 -28.19
C LYS A 978 7.14 25.43 -27.32
N TYR A 979 6.95 24.11 -27.46
CA TYR A 979 5.99 23.32 -26.68
C TYR A 979 6.75 22.19 -25.97
N PRO A 980 7.35 22.46 -24.79
CA PRO A 980 8.25 21.51 -24.13
C PRO A 980 7.55 20.32 -23.48
N SER A 981 6.30 20.51 -23.05
CA SER A 981 5.56 19.56 -22.22
C SER A 981 4.74 18.56 -23.03
N LYS A 982 4.88 17.28 -22.69
CA LYS A 982 4.29 16.17 -23.45
C LYS A 982 2.77 16.08 -23.36
N TRP A 983 2.17 16.44 -22.21
CA TRP A 983 0.75 16.23 -21.93
C TRP A 983 0.04 17.55 -21.68
N SER A 984 -1.10 17.75 -22.33
CA SER A 984 -2.03 18.86 -22.06
C SER A 984 -3.28 18.36 -21.38
N ALA A 985 -4.00 19.23 -20.67
CA ALA A 985 -5.30 18.85 -20.13
C ALA A 985 -6.26 18.47 -21.26
N ALA A 986 -7.12 17.45 -21.03
CA ALA A 986 -8.13 17.06 -22.02
C ALA A 986 -9.14 18.19 -22.29
N ALA A 987 -9.49 18.95 -21.24
CA ALA A 987 -10.31 20.16 -21.35
C ALA A 987 -9.40 21.40 -21.41
N TYR A 988 -9.42 22.09 -22.56
CA TYR A 988 -8.57 23.27 -22.81
C TYR A 988 -8.66 24.36 -21.73
N GLN A 989 -9.87 24.67 -21.25
CA GLN A 989 -10.10 25.68 -20.21
C GLN A 989 -9.53 25.30 -18.84
N GLN A 990 -9.28 24.01 -18.62
CA GLN A 990 -8.68 23.51 -17.37
C GLN A 990 -7.17 23.34 -17.47
N ASP A 991 -6.55 23.55 -18.65
CA ASP A 991 -5.10 23.46 -18.77
C ASP A 991 -4.44 24.50 -17.86
N PRO A 992 -3.45 24.11 -17.03
CA PRO A 992 -2.75 25.02 -16.15
C PRO A 992 -2.24 26.26 -16.87
N VAL A 993 -1.73 26.13 -18.10
CA VAL A 993 -1.20 27.24 -18.90
C VAL A 993 -2.26 28.30 -19.22
N ASN A 994 -3.54 27.89 -19.32
CA ASN A 994 -4.65 28.79 -19.62
C ASN A 994 -5.36 29.32 -18.36
N SER A 995 -5.26 28.58 -17.25
CA SER A 995 -5.96 28.89 -15.99
C SER A 995 -5.10 29.60 -14.94
N VAL A 996 -3.78 29.72 -15.17
CA VAL A 996 -2.84 30.33 -14.23
C VAL A 996 -3.14 31.80 -13.99
N LYS A 997 -3.04 32.23 -12.73
CA LYS A 997 -3.24 33.62 -12.29
C LYS A 997 -2.19 34.05 -11.28
N ILE A 998 -1.96 35.35 -11.16
CA ILE A 998 -1.11 35.91 -10.09
C ILE A 998 -2.00 36.12 -8.85
N VAL A 999 -1.59 35.54 -7.71
CA VAL A 999 -2.29 35.67 -6.42
C VAL A 999 -1.61 36.64 -5.46
N ASP A 1000 -0.34 36.94 -5.70
CA ASP A 1000 0.41 37.97 -4.97
C ASP A 1000 1.55 38.51 -5.84
N HIS A 1001 1.81 39.80 -5.73
CA HIS A 1001 2.88 40.50 -6.44
C HIS A 1001 3.43 41.63 -5.57
N PHE A 1002 4.74 41.66 -5.36
CA PHE A 1002 5.42 42.71 -4.61
C PHE A 1002 6.91 42.79 -4.96
N VAL A 1003 7.55 43.88 -4.56
CA VAL A 1003 8.96 44.17 -4.86
C VAL A 1003 9.71 44.40 -3.56
N ILE A 1004 10.89 43.77 -3.41
CA ILE A 1004 11.85 44.07 -2.36
C ILE A 1004 12.94 44.94 -2.97
N ARG A 1005 13.02 46.20 -2.52
CA ARG A 1005 14.02 47.14 -3.01
C ARG A 1005 15.40 46.77 -2.50
N ARG A 1006 16.42 47.01 -3.33
CA ARG A 1006 17.81 46.90 -2.93
C ARG A 1006 18.12 47.90 -1.81
N THR A 1007 18.97 47.50 -0.87
CA THR A 1007 19.50 48.42 0.14
C THR A 1007 20.38 49.46 -0.57
N GLU A 1008 20.00 50.74 -0.54
CA GLU A 1008 20.78 51.82 -1.15
C GLU A 1008 22.11 52.01 -0.41
N GLU A 1009 23.19 52.30 -1.15
CA GLU A 1009 24.43 52.80 -0.55
C GLU A 1009 24.13 54.14 0.11
N VAL A 1010 24.25 54.23 1.44
CA VAL A 1010 24.26 55.52 2.13
C VAL A 1010 25.56 56.23 1.71
N PRO A 1011 25.52 57.31 0.93
CA PRO A 1011 26.73 58.01 0.55
C PRO A 1011 27.16 58.86 1.76
N GLY A 1012 28.26 58.49 2.42
CA GLY A 1012 28.97 59.43 3.30
C GLY A 1012 29.06 59.12 4.80
N VAL A 1013 29.35 57.87 5.20
CA VAL A 1013 30.04 57.63 6.48
C VAL A 1013 31.43 57.07 6.20
N GLY A 1014 32.29 57.93 5.66
CA GLY A 1014 33.72 57.65 5.54
C GLY A 1014 34.39 57.70 6.92
N ALA A 1015 35.12 56.65 7.24
CA ALA A 1015 36.34 56.64 8.05
C ALA A 1015 36.41 57.61 9.25
N ALA A 1016 35.88 57.20 10.40
CA ALA A 1016 36.34 57.71 11.69
C ALA A 1016 36.11 56.68 12.82
N ALA A 1017 36.92 55.63 12.88
CA ALA A 1017 37.27 54.92 14.12
C ALA A 1017 38.26 53.77 13.85
N THR A 1018 39.51 54.10 13.53
CA THR A 1018 40.64 53.19 13.75
C THR A 1018 41.64 53.91 14.64
N ASN A 1019 41.62 53.61 15.94
CA ASN A 1019 42.81 53.39 16.77
C ASN A 1019 42.40 53.22 18.23
N GLY A 1020 42.62 52.02 18.75
CA GLY A 1020 42.40 51.65 20.15
C GLY A 1020 43.01 50.28 20.40
N SER A 1021 44.32 50.20 20.21
CA SER A 1021 45.16 49.05 20.54
C SER A 1021 45.09 48.72 22.03
N VAL A 1022 44.74 47.49 22.39
CA VAL A 1022 45.25 46.84 23.60
C VAL A 1022 45.46 45.35 23.32
N SER A 1023 46.74 44.97 23.31
CA SER A 1023 47.27 43.63 23.62
C SER A 1023 48.07 43.77 24.93
N PRO A 1024 48.40 42.70 25.67
CA PRO A 1024 48.26 41.27 25.35
C PRO A 1024 47.15 40.54 26.11
#